data_AF-A0A938MVS1-F1
#
_entry.id   AF-A0A938MVS1-F1
#
_cell.length_a   1.000
_cell.length_b   1.000
_cell.length_c   1.000
_cell.angle_alpha   90.00
_cell.angle_beta   90.00
_cell.angle_gamma   90.00
#
_symmetry.space_group_name_H-M   'P 1'
#
loop_
_entity.id
_entity.type
_entity.pdbx_description
1 polymer ?
#
loop_
_entity_poly.entity_id
_entity_poly.type
_entity_poly.pdbx_seq_one_letter_code
_entity_poly.pdbx_strand_id
1 'polypeptide(L)'
;MTEQDGNTELQGAGQGGLSARGLTWGIGALLALTLLLFGGRGLGYAARHSAARCLDVWALGDAMVWLERADWVDPRSPATELMRARCYRNLWQSGGQDEQLARARQHGAAPRTLENEALLGRIQSGRISENVESSRSKLIAAGYPPHEVTAAFVEGYIAQNELERAQTTLTTWSTGSSNHPHVLYLRGVLSALTGDVEGGLAALAQAIAAEPRHELAQLALAQIHEDQGDPTVALDLFLRLAENHPANDKILVGLARSLRKAGRARQALSVLQPLASTPEVDSKVAVEMGQLATELGRYDEALTWFHRADARDMTDHDALTAAATALAMLGNTAPASDILAWVDEDKRTMSFVEALEQRLAVDPGDRAAGTELAGLYQKIASTLNGVNPYQSALAKATAGRPDLSQGMQLYLLHCSACHADTGDGTGRAARFVFPRPRDLLAEPARLISGPNGNPTRADVQSVIRLGIPGTSMTPMEELTDQEIDRLVDVVLQMRQDGIRNQYLAMLREDGEPIDDADVDEVVRIRSTPDAPLAVPDIAAPNPASLAAGKELFVQQSCHSCHGETGTGDETTPLFDSRGRPSFPRDLVRDLFKGGNDAQSVYLRIVLGMPGTPHPANVAIDETQLIQLTQYCLALGREPKRALTNYQRAIEASRRPVMGK
;
A
#
# COMPACT_ATOMS: atom_id res chain seq x y z
N MET A 1 42.85 14.53 92.41
CA MET A 1 42.74 13.48 93.43
C MET A 1 41.28 13.11 93.55
N THR A 2 40.99 11.82 93.32
CA THR A 2 39.87 11.00 93.85
C THR A 2 38.43 11.54 93.64
N GLU A 3 37.63 10.96 92.72
CA GLU A 3 36.90 9.66 92.77
C GLU A 3 35.49 9.78 93.35
N GLN A 4 34.51 9.32 92.54
CA GLN A 4 33.34 8.47 92.86
C GLN A 4 32.37 8.91 93.98
N ASP A 5 31.07 8.66 93.97
CA ASP A 5 30.10 7.90 93.15
C ASP A 5 28.71 8.28 93.72
N GLY A 6 27.61 8.03 93.00
CA GLY A 6 26.29 8.01 93.65
C GLY A 6 25.10 8.19 92.72
N ASN A 7 24.51 7.07 92.32
CA ASN A 7 23.39 6.92 91.38
C ASN A 7 22.00 7.09 92.04
N THR A 8 20.94 7.00 91.22
CA THR A 8 19.46 6.97 91.48
C THR A 8 18.78 8.34 91.64
N GLU A 9 17.63 8.66 91.01
CA GLU A 9 16.46 7.82 90.70
C GLU A 9 15.57 8.43 89.58
N LEU A 10 14.61 7.63 89.11
CA LEU A 10 13.74 7.79 87.93
C LEU A 10 12.48 8.66 88.14
N GLN A 11 11.94 9.10 86.99
CA GLN A 11 10.53 9.44 86.65
C GLN A 11 10.03 10.88 86.79
N GLY A 12 9.65 11.42 85.62
CA GLY A 12 8.74 12.56 85.45
C GLY A 12 8.32 12.67 83.98
N ALA A 13 7.20 12.06 83.63
CA ALA A 13 6.60 12.11 82.30
C ALA A 13 6.25 13.55 81.90
N GLY A 14 6.88 14.07 80.84
CA GLY A 14 6.57 15.34 80.21
C GLY A 14 5.88 15.12 78.87
N GLN A 15 4.60 15.50 78.79
CA GLN A 15 3.76 15.47 77.60
C GLN A 15 4.42 16.25 76.45
N GLY A 16 4.90 15.54 75.43
CA GLY A 16 5.37 16.12 74.16
C GLY A 16 4.18 16.55 73.31
N GLY A 17 3.64 17.74 73.56
CA GLY A 17 2.69 18.38 72.66
C GLY A 17 3.34 18.62 71.30
N LEU A 18 2.82 17.98 70.25
CA LEU A 18 3.15 18.28 68.86
C LEU A 18 2.90 19.79 68.63
N SER A 19 3.96 20.54 68.35
CA SER A 19 3.83 21.96 68.04
C SER A 19 2.88 22.15 66.84
N ALA A 20 2.05 23.19 66.86
CA ALA A 20 1.07 23.46 65.81
C ALA A 20 1.70 23.53 64.39
N ARG A 21 3.00 23.82 64.29
CA ARG A 21 3.77 23.80 63.04
C ARG A 21 4.14 22.37 62.57
N GLY A 22 4.42 21.44 63.47
CA GLY A 22 4.64 20.03 63.09
C GLY A 22 3.37 19.34 62.61
N LEU A 23 2.22 19.72 63.19
CA LEU A 23 0.91 19.22 62.80
C LEU A 23 0.47 19.75 61.42
N THR A 24 0.74 21.02 61.09
CA THR A 24 0.39 21.59 59.77
C THR A 24 1.25 21.04 58.64
N TRP A 25 2.55 20.78 58.87
CA TRP A 25 3.41 20.11 57.90
C TRP A 25 3.04 18.63 57.73
N GLY A 26 2.68 17.94 58.82
CA GLY A 26 2.17 16.57 58.77
C GLY A 26 0.85 16.47 57.98
N ILE A 27 -0.10 17.36 58.24
CA ILE A 27 -1.38 17.45 57.51
C ILE A 27 -1.14 17.83 56.04
N GLY A 28 -0.25 18.78 55.76
CA GLY A 28 0.12 19.18 54.40
C GLY A 28 0.77 18.05 53.59
N ALA A 29 1.67 17.27 54.21
CA ALA A 29 2.28 16.10 53.58
C ALA A 29 1.27 14.97 53.37
N LEU A 30 0.34 14.75 54.31
CA LEU A 30 -0.72 13.76 54.17
C LEU A 30 -1.75 14.15 53.10
N LEU A 31 -2.07 15.45 52.98
CA LEU A 31 -2.91 16.01 51.92
C LEU A 31 -2.22 15.91 50.55
N ALA A 32 -0.92 16.20 50.46
CA ALA A 32 -0.16 16.02 49.24
C ALA A 32 -0.06 14.54 48.83
N LEU A 33 0.13 13.63 49.80
CA LEU A 33 0.16 12.18 49.57
C LEU A 33 -1.22 11.64 49.18
N THR A 34 -2.32 12.14 49.76
CA THR A 34 -3.68 11.77 49.35
C THR A 34 -4.06 12.36 48.00
N LEU A 35 -3.63 13.57 47.66
CA LEU A 35 -3.75 14.13 46.30
C LEU A 35 -2.92 13.32 45.29
N LEU A 36 -1.73 12.83 45.66
CA LEU A 36 -0.91 11.96 44.82
C LEU A 36 -1.51 10.55 44.64
N LEU A 37 -2.09 9.96 45.69
CA LEU A 37 -2.63 8.60 45.67
C LEU A 37 -4.09 8.51 45.18
N PHE A 38 -4.90 9.56 45.40
CA PHE A 38 -6.35 9.55 45.13
C PHE A 38 -6.83 10.75 44.31
N GLY A 39 -6.05 11.82 44.18
CA GLY A 39 -6.41 13.00 43.38
C GLY A 39 -6.55 12.68 41.88
N GLY A 40 -5.73 11.77 41.36
CA GLY A 40 -5.83 11.28 39.98
C GLY A 40 -7.20 10.66 39.67
N ARG A 41 -7.72 9.80 40.55
CA ARG A 41 -9.05 9.19 40.39
C ARG A 41 -10.20 10.20 40.46
N GLY A 42 -10.10 11.19 41.34
CA GLY A 42 -11.09 12.27 41.45
C GLY A 42 -11.12 13.17 40.21
N LEU A 43 -9.94 13.56 39.73
CA LEU A 43 -9.79 14.33 38.49
C LEU A 43 -10.22 13.52 37.26
N GLY A 44 -9.88 12.23 37.21
CA GLY A 44 -10.31 11.31 36.16
C GLY A 44 -11.82 11.13 36.14
N TYR A 45 -12.46 11.03 37.31
CA TYR A 45 -13.92 11.02 37.41
C TYR A 45 -14.54 12.32 36.90
N ALA A 46 -14.00 13.49 37.30
CA ALA A 46 -14.49 14.78 36.83
C ALA A 46 -14.35 14.94 35.30
N ALA A 47 -13.22 14.51 34.74
CA ALA A 47 -13.00 14.50 33.30
C ALA A 47 -13.96 13.56 32.57
N ARG A 48 -14.17 12.33 33.06
CA ARG A 48 -15.19 11.41 32.53
C ARG A 48 -16.60 11.97 32.66
N HIS A 49 -16.92 12.68 33.73
CA HIS A 49 -18.21 13.33 33.90
C HIS A 49 -18.42 14.43 32.84
N SER A 50 -17.40 15.24 32.55
CA SER A 50 -17.44 16.19 31.44
C SER A 50 -17.62 15.48 30.09
N ALA A 51 -16.89 14.38 29.86
CA ALA A 51 -17.05 13.57 28.65
C ALA A 51 -18.47 13.01 28.52
N ALA A 52 -19.10 12.58 29.61
CA ALA A 52 -20.47 12.08 29.60
C ALA A 52 -21.46 13.17 29.19
N ARG A 53 -21.29 14.40 29.70
CA ARG A 53 -22.11 15.55 29.29
C ARG A 53 -21.93 15.92 27.82
N CYS A 54 -20.73 15.74 27.27
CA CYS A 54 -20.49 15.92 25.83
C CYS A 54 -21.18 14.81 25.01
N LEU A 55 -21.14 13.56 25.48
CA LEU A 55 -21.87 12.44 24.86
C LEU A 55 -23.39 12.64 24.85
N ASP A 56 -23.96 13.17 25.93
CA ASP A 56 -25.41 13.43 26.03
C ASP A 56 -25.91 14.41 24.94
N VAL A 57 -25.04 15.27 24.43
CA VAL A 57 -25.33 16.23 23.36
C VAL A 57 -24.66 15.87 22.03
N TRP A 58 -24.09 14.67 21.91
CA TRP A 58 -23.46 14.16 20.69
C TRP A 58 -22.24 14.97 20.19
N ALA A 59 -21.56 15.64 21.12
CA ALA A 59 -20.26 16.28 20.89
C ALA A 59 -19.13 15.24 21.11
N LEU A 60 -18.97 14.31 20.16
CA LEU A 60 -18.15 13.10 20.32
C LEU A 60 -16.65 13.44 20.42
N GLY A 61 -16.15 14.37 19.60
CA GLY A 61 -14.78 14.84 19.62
C GLY A 61 -14.43 15.56 20.93
N ASP A 62 -15.32 16.41 21.43
CA ASP A 62 -15.16 17.04 22.75
C ASP A 62 -15.10 15.98 23.87
N ALA A 63 -15.95 14.95 23.77
CA ALA A 63 -15.93 13.83 24.71
C ALA A 63 -14.58 13.10 24.66
N MET A 64 -14.03 12.84 23.47
CA MET A 64 -12.71 12.21 23.32
C MET A 64 -11.59 13.04 23.95
N VAL A 65 -11.58 14.37 23.76
CA VAL A 65 -10.59 15.26 24.41
C VAL A 65 -10.67 15.16 25.94
N TRP A 66 -11.88 15.11 26.50
CA TRP A 66 -12.05 14.90 27.94
C TRP A 66 -11.61 13.50 28.40
N LEU A 67 -11.81 12.47 27.57
CA LEU A 67 -11.36 11.10 27.87
C LEU A 67 -9.85 10.96 27.80
N GLU A 68 -9.16 11.67 26.90
CA GLU A 68 -7.69 11.75 26.90
C GLU A 68 -7.16 12.38 28.19
N ARG A 69 -7.78 13.47 28.64
CA ARG A 69 -7.45 14.09 29.94
C ARG A 69 -7.72 13.13 31.09
N ALA A 70 -8.81 12.37 31.04
CA ALA A 70 -9.13 11.37 32.05
C ALA A 70 -8.10 10.25 32.09
N ASP A 71 -7.64 9.77 30.93
CA ASP A 71 -6.62 8.73 30.82
C ASP A 71 -5.24 9.22 31.31
N TRP A 72 -4.91 10.50 31.07
CA TRP A 72 -3.67 11.10 31.58
C TRP A 72 -3.58 11.12 33.12
N VAL A 73 -4.70 11.39 33.81
CA VAL A 73 -4.74 11.49 35.30
C VAL A 73 -5.15 10.19 36.01
N ASP A 74 -5.87 9.30 35.33
CA ASP A 74 -6.38 8.03 35.83
C ASP A 74 -6.23 6.94 34.74
N PRO A 75 -4.98 6.57 34.41
CA PRO A 75 -4.69 5.62 33.35
C PRO A 75 -5.22 4.23 33.70
N ARG A 76 -5.52 3.43 32.67
CA ARG A 76 -6.05 2.06 32.82
C ARG A 76 -7.43 2.01 33.50
N SER A 77 -8.23 3.06 33.36
CA SER A 77 -9.60 3.06 33.84
C SER A 77 -10.52 2.34 32.87
N PRO A 78 -11.19 1.24 33.26
CA PRO A 78 -12.12 0.53 32.38
C PRO A 78 -13.31 1.41 31.96
N ALA A 79 -13.69 2.39 32.80
CA ALA A 79 -14.74 3.34 32.49
C ALA A 79 -14.34 4.32 31.37
N THR A 80 -13.09 4.80 31.36
CA THR A 80 -12.57 5.66 30.29
C THR A 80 -12.59 4.92 28.95
N GLU A 81 -12.11 3.67 28.94
CA GLU A 81 -12.07 2.85 27.72
C GLU A 81 -13.49 2.51 27.20
N LEU A 82 -14.44 2.21 28.09
CA LEU A 82 -15.84 1.97 27.69
C LEU A 82 -16.49 3.23 27.08
N MET A 83 -16.24 4.41 27.64
CA MET A 83 -16.75 5.66 27.06
C MET A 83 -16.10 5.97 25.72
N ARG A 84 -14.82 5.62 25.54
CA ARG A 84 -14.14 5.75 24.25
C ARG A 84 -14.70 4.76 23.22
N ALA A 85 -14.99 3.52 23.62
CA ALA A 85 -15.69 2.54 22.80
C ALA A 85 -17.07 3.07 22.33
N ARG A 86 -17.82 3.73 23.21
CA ARG A 86 -19.08 4.41 22.88
C ARG A 86 -18.90 5.55 21.87
N CYS A 87 -17.85 6.37 22.01
CA CYS A 87 -17.52 7.40 21.02
C CYS A 87 -17.23 6.79 19.64
N TYR A 88 -16.34 5.79 19.59
CA TYR A 88 -15.97 5.10 18.35
C TYR A 88 -17.17 4.41 17.68
N ARG A 89 -18.06 3.80 18.48
CA ARG A 89 -19.31 3.24 17.97
C ARG A 89 -20.17 4.30 17.30
N ASN A 90 -20.46 5.42 17.99
CA ASN A 90 -21.29 6.50 17.44
C ASN A 90 -20.63 7.22 16.25
N LEU A 91 -19.30 7.26 16.18
CA LEU A 91 -18.55 7.73 15.02
C LEU A 91 -18.52 6.71 13.88
N TRP A 92 -19.12 5.52 14.04
CA TRP A 92 -19.10 4.43 13.08
C TRP A 92 -17.67 3.99 12.71
N GLN A 93 -16.79 3.89 13.71
CA GLN A 93 -15.42 3.41 13.62
C GLN A 93 -15.31 2.07 14.37
N SER A 94 -15.76 0.98 13.74
CA SER A 94 -15.90 -0.34 14.37
C SER A 94 -14.57 -0.92 14.90
N GLY A 95 -13.47 -0.75 14.16
CA GLY A 95 -12.14 -1.17 14.61
C GLY A 95 -11.72 -0.49 15.91
N GLY A 96 -11.99 0.81 16.02
CA GLY A 96 -11.75 1.57 17.24
C GLY A 96 -12.60 1.06 18.42
N GLN A 97 -13.87 0.73 18.19
CA GLN A 97 -14.73 0.18 19.25
C GLN A 97 -14.17 -1.14 19.80
N ASP A 98 -13.84 -2.08 18.92
CA ASP A 98 -13.35 -3.42 19.32
C ASP A 98 -12.02 -3.33 20.09
N GLU A 99 -11.11 -2.45 19.66
CA GLU A 99 -9.86 -2.19 20.36
C GLU A 99 -10.11 -1.66 21.78
N GLN A 100 -10.99 -0.65 21.93
CA GLN A 100 -11.26 -0.09 23.25
C GLN A 100 -12.02 -1.08 24.15
N LEU A 101 -12.89 -1.94 23.60
CA LEU A 101 -13.51 -3.03 24.37
C LEU A 101 -12.48 -4.06 24.85
N ALA A 102 -11.46 -4.37 24.04
CA ALA A 102 -10.36 -5.24 24.45
C ALA A 102 -9.53 -4.60 25.58
N ARG A 103 -9.19 -3.31 25.46
CA ARG A 103 -8.50 -2.55 26.52
C ARG A 103 -9.33 -2.47 27.80
N ALA A 104 -10.63 -2.15 27.69
CA ALA A 104 -11.55 -2.13 28.82
C ALA A 104 -11.59 -3.49 29.56
N ARG A 105 -11.62 -4.60 28.82
CA ARG A 105 -11.52 -5.96 29.40
C ARG A 105 -10.22 -6.15 30.15
N GLN A 106 -9.10 -5.74 29.56
CA GLN A 106 -7.78 -5.84 30.16
C GLN A 106 -7.67 -5.01 31.45
N HIS A 107 -8.39 -3.89 31.51
CA HIS A 107 -8.51 -3.00 32.66
C HIS A 107 -9.60 -3.42 33.67
N GLY A 108 -10.22 -4.59 33.51
CA GLY A 108 -11.14 -5.16 34.49
C GLY A 108 -12.60 -4.72 34.36
N ALA A 109 -13.04 -4.26 33.18
CA ALA A 109 -14.45 -4.00 32.91
C ALA A 109 -15.30 -5.27 33.11
N ALA A 110 -16.51 -5.09 33.67
CA ALA A 110 -17.43 -6.21 33.90
C ALA A 110 -17.83 -6.86 32.56
N PRO A 111 -17.82 -8.21 32.45
CA PRO A 111 -18.15 -8.91 31.20
C PRO A 111 -19.51 -8.51 30.61
N ARG A 112 -20.54 -8.34 31.46
CA ARG A 112 -21.87 -7.92 31.03
C ARG A 112 -21.89 -6.53 30.38
N THR A 113 -21.07 -5.59 30.87
CA THR A 113 -20.98 -4.24 30.29
C THR A 113 -20.33 -4.28 28.91
N LEU A 114 -19.25 -5.05 28.77
CA LEU A 114 -18.60 -5.29 27.47
C LEU A 114 -19.56 -5.96 26.47
N GLU A 115 -20.31 -6.96 26.92
CA GLU A 115 -21.30 -7.66 26.08
C GLU A 115 -22.43 -6.75 25.60
N ASN A 116 -22.92 -5.85 26.47
CA ASN A 116 -23.97 -4.90 26.14
C ASN A 116 -23.49 -3.82 25.15
N GLU A 117 -22.27 -3.29 25.35
CA GLU A 117 -21.70 -2.32 24.41
C GLU A 117 -21.42 -2.96 23.04
N ALA A 118 -20.90 -4.18 23.03
CA ALA A 118 -20.72 -4.95 21.80
C ALA A 118 -22.06 -5.29 21.13
N LEU A 119 -23.14 -5.50 21.90
CA LEU A 119 -24.48 -5.69 21.37
C LEU A 119 -25.00 -4.43 20.68
N LEU A 120 -24.81 -3.24 21.26
CA LEU A 120 -25.16 -1.98 20.61
C LEU A 120 -24.40 -1.79 19.30
N GLY A 121 -23.10 -2.09 19.27
CA GLY A 121 -22.30 -2.04 18.04
C GLY A 121 -22.86 -2.96 16.95
N ARG A 122 -23.24 -4.20 17.31
CA ARG A 122 -23.88 -5.14 16.38
C ARG A 122 -25.24 -4.65 15.89
N ILE A 123 -26.08 -4.10 16.76
CA ILE A 123 -27.40 -3.57 16.39
C ILE A 123 -27.22 -2.43 15.38
N GLN A 124 -26.36 -1.46 15.70
CA GLN A 124 -26.08 -0.31 14.85
C GLN A 124 -25.50 -0.71 13.49
N SER A 125 -24.67 -1.76 13.44
CA SER A 125 -24.15 -2.31 12.19
C SER A 125 -25.18 -3.17 11.41
N GLY A 126 -26.46 -3.15 11.78
CA GLY A 126 -27.51 -3.93 11.12
C GLY A 126 -27.53 -5.42 11.45
N ARG A 127 -26.82 -5.90 12.48
CA ARG A 127 -26.92 -7.29 12.97
C ARG A 127 -27.95 -7.39 14.08
N ILE A 128 -29.20 -7.08 13.73
CA ILE A 128 -30.34 -7.05 14.66
C ILE A 128 -30.87 -8.47 14.85
N SER A 129 -30.94 -8.93 16.11
CA SER A 129 -31.54 -10.23 16.45
C SER A 129 -33.06 -10.23 16.26
N GLU A 130 -33.66 -11.39 15.97
CA GLU A 130 -35.13 -11.54 15.83
C GLU A 130 -35.93 -11.00 17.03
N ASN A 131 -35.39 -11.10 18.25
CA ASN A 131 -36.05 -10.64 19.48
C ASN A 131 -35.72 -9.18 19.85
N VAL A 132 -36.08 -8.23 18.98
CA VAL A 132 -35.81 -6.77 19.13
C VAL A 132 -36.21 -6.22 20.51
N GLU A 133 -37.44 -6.49 20.97
CA GLU A 133 -37.94 -5.96 22.24
C GLU A 133 -37.20 -6.52 23.46
N SER A 134 -36.74 -7.77 23.38
CA SER A 134 -35.93 -8.40 24.44
C SER A 134 -34.57 -7.71 24.55
N SER A 135 -33.90 -7.50 23.42
CA SER A 135 -32.61 -6.80 23.36
C SER A 135 -32.73 -5.36 23.84
N ARG A 136 -33.78 -4.64 23.43
CA ARG A 136 -34.07 -3.28 23.90
C ARG A 136 -34.29 -3.23 25.41
N SER A 137 -35.16 -4.10 25.93
CA SER A 137 -35.49 -4.16 27.37
C SER A 137 -34.25 -4.50 28.20
N LYS A 138 -33.41 -5.42 27.73
CA LYS A 138 -32.15 -5.79 28.38
C LYS A 138 -31.19 -4.61 28.49
N LEU A 139 -31.00 -3.85 27.40
CA LEU A 139 -30.09 -2.70 27.38
C LEU A 139 -30.57 -1.57 28.29
N ILE A 140 -31.87 -1.25 28.26
CA ILE A 140 -32.47 -0.25 29.15
C ILE A 140 -32.35 -0.69 30.62
N ALA A 141 -32.66 -1.95 30.93
CA ALA A 141 -32.49 -2.49 32.29
C ALA A 141 -31.03 -2.50 32.76
N ALA A 142 -30.07 -2.53 31.84
CA ALA A 142 -28.65 -2.41 32.13
C ALA A 142 -28.18 -0.95 32.32
N GLY A 143 -29.07 0.03 32.23
CA GLY A 143 -28.79 1.45 32.49
C GLY A 143 -28.41 2.28 31.25
N TYR A 144 -28.56 1.74 30.04
CA TYR A 144 -28.32 2.51 28.82
C TYR A 144 -29.45 3.52 28.57
N PRO A 145 -29.14 4.76 28.14
CA PRO A 145 -30.16 5.76 27.86
C PRO A 145 -31.13 5.29 26.76
N PRO A 146 -32.46 5.40 26.95
CA PRO A 146 -33.43 4.94 25.95
C PRO A 146 -33.26 5.59 24.57
N HIS A 147 -32.86 6.86 24.52
CA HIS A 147 -32.63 7.58 23.26
C HIS A 147 -31.46 6.99 22.47
N GLU A 148 -30.39 6.58 23.13
CA GLU A 148 -29.22 5.97 22.49
C GLU A 148 -29.52 4.56 21.99
N VAL A 149 -30.22 3.76 22.80
CA VAL A 149 -30.66 2.44 22.36
C VAL A 149 -31.56 2.56 21.13
N THR A 150 -32.47 3.52 21.14
CA THR A 150 -33.37 3.78 19.99
C THR A 150 -32.60 4.25 18.76
N ALA A 151 -31.63 5.16 18.91
CA ALA A 151 -30.76 5.62 17.82
C ALA A 151 -30.03 4.44 17.16
N ALA A 152 -29.41 3.56 17.96
CA ALA A 152 -28.72 2.37 17.44
C ALA A 152 -29.66 1.45 16.63
N PHE A 153 -30.93 1.32 17.01
CA PHE A 153 -31.91 0.56 16.21
C PHE A 153 -32.30 1.28 14.91
N VAL A 154 -32.53 2.60 14.93
CA VAL A 154 -32.83 3.38 13.72
C VAL A 154 -31.67 3.26 12.73
N GLU A 155 -30.44 3.46 13.21
CA GLU A 155 -29.21 3.27 12.44
C GLU A 155 -29.04 1.85 11.93
N GLY A 156 -29.36 0.84 12.74
CA GLY A 156 -29.34 -0.56 12.34
C GLY A 156 -30.35 -0.89 11.23
N TYR A 157 -31.56 -0.32 11.28
CA TYR A 157 -32.54 -0.46 10.21
C TYR A 157 -32.10 0.24 8.92
N ILE A 158 -31.47 1.41 9.04
CA ILE A 158 -30.83 2.08 7.90
C ILE A 158 -29.75 1.17 7.30
N ALA A 159 -28.90 0.55 8.12
CA ALA A 159 -27.86 -0.37 7.67
C ALA A 159 -28.40 -1.64 7.00
N GLN A 160 -29.61 -2.08 7.36
CA GLN A 160 -30.33 -3.18 6.70
C GLN A 160 -31.15 -2.73 5.47
N ASN A 161 -31.11 -1.45 5.12
CA ASN A 161 -31.96 -0.82 4.09
C ASN A 161 -33.48 -0.93 4.37
N GLU A 162 -33.87 -1.08 5.64
CA GLU A 162 -35.27 -1.13 6.09
C GLU A 162 -35.78 0.29 6.42
N LEU A 163 -35.77 1.20 5.44
CA LEU A 163 -36.02 2.64 5.65
C LEU A 163 -37.39 2.94 6.26
N GLU A 164 -38.45 2.18 5.93
CA GLU A 164 -39.77 2.36 6.55
C GLU A 164 -39.78 2.03 8.05
N ARG A 165 -39.04 0.99 8.46
CA ARG A 165 -38.92 0.61 9.88
C ARG A 165 -38.10 1.64 10.64
N ALA A 166 -37.04 2.16 10.02
CA ALA A 166 -36.28 3.30 10.54
C ALA A 166 -37.20 4.52 10.74
N GLN A 167 -37.97 4.89 9.72
CA GLN A 167 -38.91 6.02 9.74
C GLN A 167 -39.97 5.86 10.83
N THR A 168 -40.59 4.68 10.95
CA THR A 168 -41.62 4.39 11.95
C THR A 168 -41.05 4.48 13.36
N THR A 169 -39.85 3.92 13.58
CA THR A 169 -39.17 3.95 14.88
C THR A 169 -38.80 5.38 15.27
N LEU A 170 -38.23 6.15 14.33
CA LEU A 170 -37.87 7.55 14.54
C LEU A 170 -39.09 8.44 14.78
N THR A 171 -40.19 8.20 14.04
CA THR A 171 -41.45 8.93 14.22
C THR A 171 -42.00 8.68 15.62
N THR A 172 -42.02 7.42 16.07
CA THR A 172 -42.44 7.04 17.42
C THR A 172 -41.59 7.76 18.47
N TRP A 173 -40.26 7.77 18.32
CA TRP A 173 -39.37 8.49 19.23
C TRP A 173 -39.65 10.01 19.25
N SER A 174 -39.92 10.60 18.08
CA SER A 174 -40.16 12.04 17.97
C SER A 174 -41.47 12.52 18.60
N THR A 175 -42.48 11.64 18.79
CA THR A 175 -43.77 12.01 19.43
C THR A 175 -43.64 12.59 20.85
N GLY A 176 -42.54 12.32 21.56
CA GLY A 176 -42.24 12.90 22.88
C GLY A 176 -41.03 13.85 22.91
N SER A 177 -40.37 14.10 21.77
CA SER A 177 -39.07 14.80 21.69
C SER A 177 -38.77 15.34 20.29
N SER A 178 -39.75 16.01 19.67
CA SER A 178 -39.70 16.39 18.25
C SER A 178 -38.54 17.32 17.84
N ASN A 179 -38.02 18.11 18.79
CA ASN A 179 -36.88 19.03 18.62
C ASN A 179 -35.55 18.49 19.21
N HIS A 180 -35.49 17.22 19.60
CA HIS A 180 -34.23 16.65 20.09
C HIS A 180 -33.18 16.67 18.97
N PRO A 181 -31.97 17.24 19.18
CA PRO A 181 -30.97 17.43 18.11
C PRO A 181 -30.66 16.15 17.34
N HIS A 182 -30.48 15.03 18.05
CA HIS A 182 -30.19 13.75 17.39
C HIS A 182 -31.37 13.16 16.60
N VAL A 183 -32.61 13.47 17.00
CA VAL A 183 -33.81 13.06 16.24
C VAL A 183 -33.86 13.85 14.93
N LEU A 184 -33.54 15.14 14.97
CA LEU A 184 -33.43 15.99 13.79
C LEU A 184 -32.29 15.53 12.87
N TYR A 185 -31.14 15.13 13.44
CA TYR A 185 -30.04 14.51 12.70
C TYR A 185 -30.47 13.25 11.95
N LEU A 186 -31.04 12.26 12.66
CA LEU A 186 -31.47 11.01 12.02
C LEU A 186 -32.58 11.25 11.00
N ARG A 187 -33.45 12.24 11.22
CA ARG A 187 -34.46 12.65 10.23
C ARG A 187 -33.80 13.22 8.99
N GLY A 188 -32.79 14.06 9.16
CA GLY A 188 -32.02 14.63 8.07
C GLY A 188 -31.34 13.56 7.21
N VAL A 189 -30.67 12.60 7.86
CA VAL A 189 -30.04 11.46 7.20
C VAL A 189 -31.08 10.61 6.47
N LEU A 190 -32.19 10.27 7.12
CA LEU A 190 -33.22 9.41 6.54
C LEU A 190 -33.94 10.10 5.36
N SER A 191 -34.27 11.38 5.47
CA SER A 191 -34.82 12.19 4.37
C SER A 191 -33.90 12.16 3.16
N ALA A 192 -32.59 12.41 3.35
CA ALA A 192 -31.60 12.35 2.28
C ALA A 192 -31.53 10.95 1.63
N LEU A 193 -31.53 9.88 2.43
CA LEU A 193 -31.54 8.49 1.93
C LEU A 193 -32.83 8.14 1.16
N THR A 194 -33.95 8.77 1.49
CA THR A 194 -35.24 8.60 0.79
C THR A 194 -35.42 9.54 -0.40
N GLY A 195 -34.40 10.34 -0.76
CA GLY A 195 -34.42 11.26 -1.90
C GLY A 195 -34.94 12.67 -1.61
N ASP A 196 -35.43 12.94 -0.39
CA ASP A 196 -35.80 14.29 0.06
C ASP A 196 -34.57 15.04 0.58
N VAL A 197 -33.69 15.45 -0.34
CA VAL A 197 -32.41 16.08 0.02
C VAL A 197 -32.63 17.46 0.64
N GLU A 198 -33.59 18.25 0.13
CA GLU A 198 -33.91 19.57 0.69
C GLU A 198 -34.44 19.47 2.13
N GLY A 199 -35.38 18.56 2.38
CA GLY A 199 -35.87 18.28 3.73
C GLY A 199 -34.77 17.73 4.65
N GLY A 200 -33.87 16.93 4.09
CA GLY A 200 -32.67 16.42 4.77
C GLY A 200 -31.76 17.53 5.28
N LEU A 201 -31.34 18.42 4.38
CA LEU A 201 -30.51 19.59 4.70
C LEU A 201 -31.19 20.51 5.71
N ALA A 202 -32.51 20.75 5.57
CA ALA A 202 -33.27 21.58 6.50
C ALA A 202 -33.32 20.97 7.91
N ALA A 203 -33.50 19.65 8.03
CA ALA A 203 -33.52 18.97 9.32
C ALA A 203 -32.13 18.97 9.98
N LEU A 204 -31.05 18.79 9.21
CA LEU A 204 -29.67 18.91 9.73
C LEU A 204 -29.34 20.32 10.20
N ALA A 205 -29.75 21.34 9.45
CA ALA A 205 -29.60 22.73 9.87
C ALA A 205 -30.34 23.02 11.19
N GLN A 206 -31.55 22.45 11.37
CA GLN A 206 -32.28 22.55 12.64
C GLN A 206 -31.57 21.80 13.78
N ALA A 207 -30.98 20.64 13.51
CA ALA A 207 -30.20 19.89 14.49
C ALA A 207 -29.00 20.71 15.00
N ILE A 208 -28.24 21.32 14.07
CA ILE A 208 -27.08 22.17 14.37
C ILE A 208 -27.52 23.46 15.09
N ALA A 209 -28.65 24.05 14.72
CA ALA A 209 -29.20 25.21 15.42
C ALA A 209 -29.62 24.88 16.86
N ALA A 210 -30.15 23.68 17.09
CA ALA A 210 -30.56 23.21 18.41
C ALA A 210 -29.36 22.83 19.30
N GLU A 211 -28.33 22.22 18.74
CA GLU A 211 -27.05 21.97 19.42
C GLU A 211 -25.89 22.18 18.44
N PRO A 212 -25.21 23.34 18.51
CA PRO A 212 -24.10 23.66 17.61
C PRO A 212 -22.92 22.72 17.70
N ARG A 213 -22.77 21.91 18.76
CA ARG A 213 -21.67 20.94 18.90
C ARG A 213 -22.05 19.52 18.45
N HIS A 214 -23.22 19.34 17.81
CA HIS A 214 -23.66 18.05 17.33
C HIS A 214 -22.84 17.60 16.09
N GLU A 215 -21.71 16.96 16.34
CA GLU A 215 -20.69 16.64 15.35
C GLU A 215 -21.22 15.81 14.17
N LEU A 216 -22.04 14.79 14.44
CA LEU A 216 -22.61 13.94 13.39
C LEU A 216 -23.54 14.70 12.44
N ALA A 217 -24.20 15.78 12.91
CA ALA A 217 -25.10 16.57 12.08
C ALA A 217 -24.32 17.50 11.15
N GLN A 218 -23.25 18.10 11.67
CA GLN A 218 -22.33 18.88 10.85
C GLN A 218 -21.62 18.02 9.80
N LEU A 219 -21.17 16.82 10.19
CA LEU A 219 -20.54 15.87 9.27
C LEU A 219 -21.52 15.40 8.18
N ALA A 220 -22.75 15.05 8.53
CA ALA A 220 -23.77 14.67 7.56
C ALA A 220 -24.13 15.81 6.61
N LEU A 221 -24.18 17.06 7.10
CA LEU A 221 -24.40 18.23 6.26
C LEU A 221 -23.27 18.39 5.22
N ALA A 222 -22.02 18.25 5.65
CA ALA A 222 -20.86 18.31 4.75
C ALA A 222 -20.89 17.18 3.70
N GLN A 223 -21.23 15.95 4.12
CA GLN A 223 -21.32 14.80 3.22
C GLN A 223 -22.42 14.97 2.18
N ILE A 224 -23.61 15.44 2.56
CA ILE A 224 -24.70 15.64 1.59
C ILE A 224 -24.33 16.69 0.55
N HIS A 225 -23.69 17.81 0.93
CA HIS A 225 -23.19 18.79 -0.04
C HIS A 225 -22.11 18.22 -0.97
N GLU A 226 -21.26 17.33 -0.45
CA GLU A 226 -20.28 16.62 -1.25
C GLU A 226 -20.95 15.70 -2.27
N ASP A 227 -21.97 14.95 -1.85
CA ASP A 227 -22.73 14.01 -2.68
C ASP A 227 -23.57 14.74 -3.75
N GLN A 228 -24.06 15.95 -3.44
CA GLN A 228 -24.74 16.83 -4.40
C GLN A 228 -23.81 17.42 -5.47
N GLY A 229 -22.50 17.25 -5.35
CA GLY A 229 -21.53 17.80 -6.30
C GLY A 229 -21.24 19.28 -6.10
N ASP A 230 -21.39 19.78 -4.87
CA ASP A 230 -21.06 21.16 -4.46
C ASP A 230 -19.72 21.19 -3.68
N PRO A 231 -18.57 20.91 -4.32
CA PRO A 231 -17.29 20.70 -3.62
C PRO A 231 -16.79 21.96 -2.89
N THR A 232 -17.23 23.15 -3.29
CA THR A 232 -16.86 24.41 -2.64
C THR A 232 -17.55 24.58 -1.28
N VAL A 233 -18.83 24.24 -1.18
CA VAL A 233 -19.59 24.27 0.08
C VAL A 233 -19.11 23.16 1.00
N ALA A 234 -18.96 21.95 0.47
CA ALA A 234 -18.42 20.82 1.21
C ALA A 234 -17.03 21.13 1.79
N LEU A 235 -16.13 21.72 0.99
CA LEU A 235 -14.79 22.10 1.44
C LEU A 235 -14.82 23.10 2.60
N ASP A 236 -15.66 24.14 2.53
CA ASP A 236 -15.79 25.12 3.62
C ASP A 236 -16.33 24.49 4.91
N LEU A 237 -17.31 23.59 4.81
CA LEU A 237 -17.82 22.85 5.96
C LEU A 237 -16.75 21.91 6.56
N PHE A 238 -16.05 21.15 5.73
CA PHE A 238 -14.99 20.24 6.17
C PHE A 238 -13.79 20.97 6.78
N LEU A 239 -13.43 22.17 6.28
CA LEU A 239 -12.38 23.00 6.89
C LEU A 239 -12.76 23.41 8.32
N ARG A 240 -13.99 23.92 8.53
CA ARG A 240 -14.47 24.30 9.87
C ARG A 240 -14.56 23.09 10.81
N LEU A 241 -14.98 21.94 10.28
CA LEU A 241 -15.02 20.69 11.03
C LEU A 241 -13.62 20.24 11.45
N ALA A 242 -12.65 20.29 10.54
CA ALA A 242 -11.27 19.88 10.82
C ALA A 242 -10.55 20.82 11.81
N GLU A 243 -10.88 22.12 11.80
CA GLU A 243 -10.38 23.08 12.79
C GLU A 243 -10.83 22.72 14.22
N ASN A 244 -12.08 22.27 14.37
CA ASN A 244 -12.65 21.92 15.67
C ASN A 244 -12.37 20.47 16.08
N HIS A 245 -12.15 19.57 15.10
CA HIS A 245 -11.97 18.13 15.31
C HIS A 245 -10.76 17.58 14.53
N PRO A 246 -9.53 18.04 14.84
CA PRO A 246 -8.34 17.74 14.04
C PRO A 246 -7.90 16.26 14.08
N ALA A 247 -8.47 15.45 14.96
CA ALA A 247 -8.15 14.03 15.14
C ALA A 247 -9.24 13.08 14.64
N ASN A 248 -10.26 13.58 13.93
CA ASN A 248 -11.32 12.74 13.39
C ASN A 248 -11.01 12.34 11.94
N ASP A 249 -10.59 11.08 11.76
CA ASP A 249 -10.20 10.52 10.46
C ASP A 249 -11.26 10.69 9.37
N LYS A 250 -12.56 10.61 9.71
CA LYS A 250 -13.64 10.77 8.72
C LYS A 250 -13.72 12.20 8.20
N ILE A 251 -13.55 13.18 9.10
CA ILE A 251 -13.50 14.60 8.73
C ILE A 251 -12.27 14.87 7.87
N LEU A 252 -11.11 14.31 8.23
CA LEU A 252 -9.88 14.47 7.47
C LEU A 252 -9.96 13.84 6.08
N VAL A 253 -10.57 12.65 5.96
CA VAL A 253 -10.82 11.98 4.67
C VAL A 253 -11.77 12.82 3.80
N GLY A 254 -12.90 13.30 4.34
CA GLY A 254 -13.83 14.16 3.60
C GLY A 254 -13.21 15.51 3.19
N LEU A 255 -12.38 16.11 4.06
CA LEU A 255 -11.60 17.30 3.74
C LEU A 255 -10.63 17.04 2.60
N ALA A 256 -9.89 15.93 2.64
CA ALA A 256 -8.95 15.57 1.60
C ALA A 256 -9.65 15.31 0.26
N ARG A 257 -10.79 14.60 0.25
CA ARG A 257 -11.61 14.39 -0.95
C ARG A 257 -12.10 15.72 -1.53
N SER A 258 -12.60 16.62 -0.67
CA SER A 258 -13.05 17.96 -1.09
C SER A 258 -11.90 18.82 -1.64
N LEU A 259 -10.72 18.77 -1.01
CA LEU A 259 -9.51 19.44 -1.51
C LEU A 259 -9.07 18.88 -2.86
N ARG A 260 -9.12 17.54 -3.03
CA ARG A 260 -8.81 16.84 -4.28
C ARG A 260 -9.75 17.28 -5.41
N LYS A 261 -11.07 17.21 -5.17
CA LYS A 261 -12.10 17.68 -6.13
C LYS A 261 -11.98 19.17 -6.45
N ALA A 262 -11.48 19.99 -5.53
CA ALA A 262 -11.16 21.40 -5.76
C ALA A 262 -9.81 21.64 -6.49
N GLY A 263 -9.12 20.58 -6.94
CA GLY A 263 -7.82 20.66 -7.64
C GLY A 263 -6.62 20.96 -6.72
N ARG A 264 -6.79 20.87 -5.39
CA ARG A 264 -5.76 21.17 -4.38
C ARG A 264 -5.05 19.90 -3.91
N ALA A 265 -4.63 19.06 -4.86
CA ALA A 265 -4.07 17.73 -4.62
C ALA A 265 -2.92 17.69 -3.58
N ARG A 266 -1.98 18.65 -3.60
CA ARG A 266 -0.89 18.68 -2.61
C ARG A 266 -1.37 18.90 -1.17
N GLN A 267 -2.46 19.66 -1.00
CA GLN A 267 -3.03 19.89 0.33
C GLN A 267 -3.81 18.66 0.81
N ALA A 268 -4.57 18.03 -0.10
CA ALA A 268 -5.21 16.75 0.17
C ALA A 268 -4.17 15.71 0.64
N LEU A 269 -3.00 15.66 -0.01
CA LEU A 269 -1.91 14.76 0.36
C LEU A 269 -1.43 15.04 1.79
N SER A 270 -1.20 16.31 2.14
CA SER A 270 -0.74 16.68 3.48
C SER A 270 -1.74 16.32 4.59
N VAL A 271 -3.03 16.31 4.27
CA VAL A 271 -4.10 15.93 5.21
C VAL A 271 -4.15 14.41 5.41
N LEU A 272 -4.01 13.62 4.34
CA LEU A 272 -4.09 12.15 4.41
C LEU A 272 -2.79 11.48 4.85
N GLN A 273 -1.64 12.11 4.64
CA GLN A 273 -0.35 11.47 4.87
C GLN A 273 -0.14 10.93 6.30
N PRO A 274 -0.60 11.62 7.38
CA PRO A 274 -0.56 11.06 8.73
C PRO A 274 -1.38 9.77 8.86
N LEU A 275 -2.58 9.72 8.25
CA LEU A 275 -3.48 8.55 8.26
C LEU A 275 -2.93 7.41 7.41
N ALA A 276 -2.20 7.72 6.34
CA ALA A 276 -1.57 6.73 5.46
C ALA A 276 -0.28 6.12 6.05
N SER A 277 0.25 6.68 7.13
CA SER A 277 1.49 6.24 7.79
C SER A 277 1.26 5.28 8.96
N THR A 278 0.02 4.88 9.21
CA THR A 278 -0.33 3.91 10.27
C THR A 278 -0.08 2.46 9.81
N PRO A 279 0.22 1.52 10.72
CA PRO A 279 0.46 0.11 10.37
C PRO A 279 -0.75 -0.57 9.72
N GLU A 280 -1.96 -0.21 10.17
CA GLU A 280 -3.23 -0.60 9.55
C GLU A 280 -3.85 0.66 8.94
N VAL A 281 -3.91 0.72 7.61
CA VAL A 281 -4.50 1.84 6.88
C VAL A 281 -5.96 1.52 6.62
N ASP A 282 -6.85 2.44 6.99
CA ASP A 282 -8.28 2.31 6.70
C ASP A 282 -8.51 2.26 5.18
N SER A 283 -9.41 1.38 4.75
CA SER A 283 -9.72 1.14 3.34
C SER A 283 -10.09 2.44 2.59
N LYS A 284 -10.83 3.36 3.23
CA LYS A 284 -11.20 4.65 2.61
C LYS A 284 -10.01 5.58 2.45
N VAL A 285 -9.07 5.55 3.39
CA VAL A 285 -7.80 6.28 3.25
C VAL A 285 -7.00 5.73 2.08
N ALA A 286 -6.94 4.40 1.92
CA ALA A 286 -6.27 3.77 0.79
C ALA A 286 -6.92 4.15 -0.57
N VAL A 287 -8.25 4.21 -0.65
CA VAL A 287 -8.96 4.67 -1.87
C VAL A 287 -8.59 6.11 -2.22
N GLU A 288 -8.66 7.05 -1.26
CA GLU A 288 -8.33 8.46 -1.52
C GLU A 288 -6.86 8.65 -1.89
N MET A 289 -5.94 7.92 -1.22
CA MET A 289 -4.52 7.95 -1.57
C MET A 289 -4.27 7.44 -2.99
N GLY A 290 -4.98 6.39 -3.41
CA GLY A 290 -4.92 5.88 -4.79
C GLY A 290 -5.40 6.90 -5.81
N GLN A 291 -6.57 7.51 -5.58
CA GLN A 291 -7.10 8.56 -6.46
C GLN A 291 -6.14 9.74 -6.56
N LEU A 292 -5.59 10.17 -5.43
CA LEU A 292 -4.67 11.29 -5.36
C LEU A 292 -3.33 10.99 -6.06
N ALA A 293 -2.79 9.79 -5.90
CA ALA A 293 -1.60 9.34 -6.61
C ALA A 293 -1.82 9.30 -8.12
N THR A 294 -3.00 8.86 -8.59
CA THR A 294 -3.38 8.93 -10.01
C THR A 294 -3.38 10.37 -10.53
N GLU A 295 -4.01 11.30 -9.81
CA GLU A 295 -4.06 12.72 -10.20
C GLU A 295 -2.67 13.38 -10.21
N LEU A 296 -1.77 12.94 -9.33
CA LEU A 296 -0.39 13.40 -9.28
C LEU A 296 0.52 12.71 -10.32
N GLY A 297 -0.03 11.81 -11.14
CA GLY A 297 0.71 11.08 -12.18
C GLY A 297 1.60 9.94 -11.65
N ARG A 298 1.39 9.50 -10.41
CA ARG A 298 2.14 8.43 -9.75
C ARG A 298 1.39 7.11 -9.84
N TYR A 299 1.32 6.56 -11.04
CA TYR A 299 0.41 5.45 -11.35
C TYR A 299 0.76 4.13 -10.64
N ASP A 300 2.05 3.80 -10.47
CA ASP A 300 2.47 2.60 -9.72
C ASP A 300 2.11 2.70 -8.22
N GLU A 301 2.31 3.88 -7.64
CA GLU A 301 1.91 4.18 -6.26
C GLU A 301 0.38 4.08 -6.12
N ALA A 302 -0.37 4.60 -7.09
CA ALA A 302 -1.83 4.53 -7.10
C ALA A 302 -2.34 3.09 -7.06
N LEU A 303 -1.79 2.18 -7.86
CA LEU A 303 -2.19 0.77 -7.84
C LEU A 303 -1.84 0.09 -6.51
N THR A 304 -0.72 0.45 -5.89
CA THR A 304 -0.34 -0.06 -4.56
C THR A 304 -1.39 0.33 -3.51
N TRP A 305 -1.88 1.57 -3.56
CA TRP A 305 -2.94 2.03 -2.68
C TRP A 305 -4.29 1.36 -2.98
N PHE A 306 -4.68 1.26 -4.25
CA PHE A 306 -5.91 0.58 -4.65
C PHE A 306 -5.93 -0.91 -4.28
N HIS A 307 -4.77 -1.58 -4.26
CA HIS A 307 -4.64 -2.97 -3.78
C HIS A 307 -4.89 -3.14 -2.28
N ARG A 308 -4.69 -2.08 -1.47
CA ARG A 308 -4.91 -2.10 -0.03
C ARG A 308 -6.36 -1.84 0.39
N ALA A 309 -7.21 -1.39 -0.54
CA ALA A 309 -8.61 -1.10 -0.27
C ALA A 309 -9.48 -2.37 -0.28
N ASP A 310 -10.50 -2.40 0.58
CA ASP A 310 -11.55 -3.42 0.60
C ASP A 310 -12.42 -3.32 -0.66
N ALA A 311 -12.92 -4.47 -1.12
CA ALA A 311 -13.86 -4.61 -2.21
C ALA A 311 -15.09 -3.69 -2.10
N ARG A 312 -15.60 -3.50 -0.87
CA ARG A 312 -16.83 -2.73 -0.63
C ARG A 312 -16.63 -1.23 -0.79
N ASP A 313 -15.46 -0.74 -0.40
CA ASP A 313 -15.13 0.69 -0.52
C ASP A 313 -14.65 1.04 -1.94
N MET A 314 -14.18 0.05 -2.72
CA MET A 314 -13.83 0.19 -4.14
C MET A 314 -15.03 -0.03 -5.07
N THR A 315 -16.16 0.59 -4.76
CA THR A 315 -17.37 0.58 -5.62
C THR A 315 -17.68 1.95 -6.22
N ASP A 316 -17.04 3.01 -5.69
CA ASP A 316 -17.15 4.37 -6.21
C ASP A 316 -16.63 4.48 -7.65
N HIS A 317 -17.44 5.09 -8.52
CA HIS A 317 -17.11 5.29 -9.94
C HIS A 317 -15.85 6.14 -10.10
N ASP A 318 -15.63 7.15 -9.25
CA ASP A 318 -14.44 8.00 -9.33
C ASP A 318 -13.18 7.18 -9.00
N ALA A 319 -13.23 6.34 -7.96
CA ALA A 319 -12.14 5.45 -7.57
C ALA A 319 -11.81 4.41 -8.64
N LEU A 320 -12.83 3.75 -9.19
CA LEU A 320 -12.68 2.76 -10.26
C LEU A 320 -12.13 3.40 -11.54
N THR A 321 -12.60 4.61 -11.89
CA THR A 321 -12.08 5.37 -13.04
C THR A 321 -10.62 5.77 -12.83
N ALA A 322 -10.24 6.20 -11.61
CA ALA A 322 -8.86 6.53 -11.27
C ALA A 322 -7.95 5.30 -11.31
N ALA A 323 -8.42 4.14 -10.85
CA ALA A 323 -7.69 2.88 -10.93
C ALA A 323 -7.53 2.40 -12.38
N ALA A 324 -8.59 2.48 -13.20
CA ALA A 324 -8.53 2.20 -14.62
C ALA A 324 -7.57 3.14 -15.36
N THR A 325 -7.54 4.42 -15.00
CA THR A 325 -6.60 5.41 -15.53
C THR A 325 -5.16 5.03 -15.20
N ALA A 326 -4.88 4.70 -13.94
CA ALA A 326 -3.55 4.24 -13.53
C ALA A 326 -3.12 2.97 -14.28
N LEU A 327 -4.01 1.98 -14.42
CA LEU A 327 -3.79 0.77 -15.21
C LEU A 327 -3.48 1.10 -16.68
N ALA A 328 -4.29 1.95 -17.31
CA ALA A 328 -4.12 2.36 -18.70
C ALA A 328 -2.78 3.07 -18.92
N MET A 329 -2.41 3.99 -18.01
CA MET A 329 -1.14 4.73 -18.07
C MET A 329 0.08 3.84 -17.87
N LEU A 330 -0.07 2.70 -17.18
CA LEU A 330 0.96 1.67 -17.04
C LEU A 330 0.95 0.64 -18.19
N GLY A 331 0.01 0.74 -19.13
CA GLY A 331 -0.12 -0.13 -20.30
C GLY A 331 -1.02 -1.35 -20.09
N ASN A 332 -1.68 -1.48 -18.93
CA ASN A 332 -2.63 -2.54 -18.61
C ASN A 332 -4.02 -2.22 -19.18
N THR A 333 -4.11 -2.10 -20.50
CA THR A 333 -5.30 -1.58 -21.20
C THR A 333 -6.53 -2.49 -21.13
N ALA A 334 -6.34 -3.81 -21.08
CA ALA A 334 -7.44 -4.76 -20.96
C ALA A 334 -8.18 -4.65 -19.61
N PRO A 335 -7.52 -4.81 -18.44
CA PRO A 335 -8.21 -4.61 -17.16
C PRO A 335 -8.71 -3.17 -16.96
N ALA A 336 -8.01 -2.16 -17.50
CA ALA A 336 -8.53 -0.79 -17.51
C ALA A 336 -9.87 -0.69 -18.28
N SER A 337 -9.95 -1.30 -19.47
CA SER A 337 -11.17 -1.32 -20.27
C SER A 337 -12.31 -2.09 -19.61
N ASP A 338 -12.01 -3.20 -18.93
CA ASP A 338 -13.01 -3.99 -18.21
C ASP A 338 -13.63 -3.20 -17.05
N ILE A 339 -12.79 -2.46 -16.30
CA ILE A 339 -13.27 -1.58 -15.22
C ILE A 339 -14.14 -0.47 -15.78
N LEU A 340 -13.71 0.21 -16.85
CA LEU A 340 -14.48 1.30 -17.46
C LEU A 340 -15.81 0.79 -18.04
N ALA A 341 -15.82 -0.38 -18.68
CA ALA A 341 -17.04 -1.00 -19.18
C ALA A 341 -18.03 -1.32 -18.06
N TRP A 342 -17.52 -1.77 -16.90
CA TRP A 342 -18.33 -1.98 -15.71
C TRP A 342 -18.92 -0.67 -15.20
N VAL A 343 -18.09 0.38 -15.05
CA VAL A 343 -18.55 1.71 -14.59
C VAL A 343 -19.63 2.26 -15.53
N ASP A 344 -19.45 2.14 -16.85
CA ASP A 344 -20.43 2.61 -17.83
C ASP A 344 -21.75 1.83 -17.77
N GLU A 345 -21.70 0.52 -17.55
CA GLU A 345 -22.89 -0.32 -17.40
C GLU A 345 -23.64 -0.03 -16.09
N ASP A 346 -22.91 0.21 -15.01
CA ASP A 346 -23.48 0.57 -13.73
C ASP A 346 -24.18 1.94 -13.80
N LYS A 347 -23.52 2.95 -14.39
CA LYS A 347 -24.14 4.26 -14.68
C LYS A 347 -25.43 4.14 -15.49
N ARG A 348 -25.42 3.34 -16.56
CA ARG A 348 -26.62 3.08 -17.37
C ARG A 348 -27.74 2.43 -16.54
N THR A 349 -27.38 1.44 -15.72
CA THR A 349 -28.32 0.74 -14.85
C THR A 349 -28.97 1.72 -13.86
N MET A 350 -28.18 2.58 -13.22
CA MET A 350 -28.67 3.59 -12.27
C MET A 350 -29.55 4.65 -12.93
N SER A 351 -29.18 5.17 -14.11
CA SER A 351 -30.06 6.08 -14.86
C SER A 351 -31.40 5.44 -15.23
N PHE A 352 -31.43 4.14 -15.46
CA PHE A 352 -32.65 3.41 -15.76
C PHE A 352 -33.51 3.17 -14.51
N VAL A 353 -32.88 2.90 -13.37
CA VAL A 353 -33.54 2.87 -12.05
C VAL A 353 -34.22 4.23 -11.78
N GLU A 354 -33.49 5.33 -11.90
CA GLU A 354 -34.05 6.68 -11.69
C GLU A 354 -35.26 6.96 -12.59
N ALA A 355 -35.19 6.59 -13.87
CA ALA A 355 -36.29 6.77 -14.81
C ALA A 355 -37.55 5.96 -14.42
N LEU A 356 -37.36 4.72 -13.94
CA LEU A 356 -38.45 3.87 -13.47
C LEU A 356 -39.06 4.38 -12.16
N GLU A 357 -38.25 4.89 -11.25
CA GLU A 357 -38.70 5.50 -10.00
C GLU A 357 -39.51 6.77 -10.27
N GLN A 358 -39.05 7.65 -11.16
CA GLN A 358 -39.81 8.83 -11.58
C GLN A 358 -41.16 8.44 -12.20
N ARG A 359 -41.19 7.38 -13.02
CA ARG A 359 -42.42 6.87 -13.61
C ARG A 359 -43.39 6.34 -12.56
N LEU A 360 -42.91 5.58 -11.59
CA LEU A 360 -43.70 5.05 -10.47
C LEU A 360 -44.16 6.14 -9.49
N ALA A 361 -43.42 7.23 -9.36
CA ALA A 361 -43.84 8.39 -8.58
C ALA A 361 -45.07 9.09 -9.21
N VAL A 362 -45.17 9.08 -10.55
CA VAL A 362 -46.30 9.65 -11.30
C VAL A 362 -47.47 8.66 -11.38
N ASP A 363 -47.20 7.38 -11.61
CA ASP A 363 -48.20 6.30 -11.65
C ASP A 363 -47.77 5.11 -10.77
N PRO A 364 -48.15 5.11 -9.48
CA PRO A 364 -47.86 4.00 -8.57
C PRO A 364 -48.51 2.67 -8.98
N GLY A 365 -49.46 2.68 -9.91
CA GLY A 365 -50.15 1.49 -10.43
C GLY A 365 -49.41 0.76 -11.55
N ASP A 366 -48.30 1.30 -12.04
CA ASP A 366 -47.55 0.77 -13.18
C ASP A 366 -46.80 -0.53 -12.84
N ARG A 367 -47.50 -1.66 -13.01
CA ARG A 367 -46.97 -3.00 -12.71
C ARG A 367 -45.76 -3.37 -13.57
N ALA A 368 -45.67 -2.84 -14.80
CA ALA A 368 -44.55 -3.14 -15.68
C ALA A 368 -43.28 -2.46 -15.16
N ALA A 369 -43.36 -1.16 -14.86
CA ALA A 369 -42.26 -0.41 -14.27
C ALA A 369 -41.84 -0.98 -12.91
N GLY A 370 -42.80 -1.36 -12.05
CA GLY A 370 -42.51 -1.97 -10.75
C GLY A 370 -41.81 -3.32 -10.85
N THR A 371 -42.18 -4.17 -11.82
CA THR A 371 -41.53 -5.48 -12.05
C THR A 371 -40.11 -5.30 -12.58
N GLU A 372 -39.93 -4.36 -13.51
CA GLU A 372 -38.62 -4.06 -14.10
C GLU A 372 -37.66 -3.47 -13.07
N LEU A 373 -38.14 -2.52 -12.25
CA LEU A 373 -37.38 -1.93 -11.15
C LEU A 373 -36.96 -2.99 -10.12
N ALA A 374 -37.87 -3.88 -9.72
CA ALA A 374 -37.55 -4.99 -8.81
C ALA A 374 -36.48 -5.93 -9.39
N GLY A 375 -36.52 -6.20 -10.69
CA GLY A 375 -35.50 -6.99 -11.40
C GLY A 375 -34.13 -6.31 -11.40
N LEU A 376 -34.08 -4.99 -11.61
CA LEU A 376 -32.83 -4.22 -11.54
C LEU A 376 -32.26 -4.19 -10.11
N TYR A 377 -33.10 -3.99 -9.10
CA TYR A 377 -32.67 -4.05 -7.71
C TYR A 377 -32.11 -5.43 -7.33
N GLN A 378 -32.69 -6.52 -7.83
CA GLN A 378 -32.14 -7.86 -7.65
C GLN A 378 -30.77 -8.03 -8.34
N LYS A 379 -30.60 -7.47 -9.55
CA LYS A 379 -29.31 -7.45 -10.28
C LYS A 379 -28.24 -6.65 -9.52
N ILE A 380 -28.58 -5.47 -9.02
CA ILE A 380 -27.68 -4.62 -8.22
C ILE A 380 -27.29 -5.34 -6.92
N ALA A 381 -28.26 -5.89 -6.17
CA ALA A 381 -28.02 -6.60 -4.91
C ALA A 381 -27.13 -7.84 -5.08
N SER A 382 -27.25 -8.56 -6.20
CA SER A 382 -26.35 -9.69 -6.51
C SER A 382 -24.94 -9.26 -6.92
N THR A 383 -24.79 -8.07 -7.52
CA THR A 383 -23.49 -7.49 -7.90
C THR A 383 -22.74 -6.97 -6.67
N LEU A 384 -23.42 -6.33 -5.72
CA LEU A 384 -22.85 -5.83 -4.45
C LEU A 384 -22.40 -6.96 -3.49
N ASN A 385 -22.96 -8.16 -3.64
CA ASN A 385 -22.60 -9.35 -2.87
C ASN A 385 -21.42 -10.15 -3.47
N GLY A 386 -20.86 -9.69 -4.60
CA GLY A 386 -19.80 -10.37 -5.35
C GLY A 386 -18.57 -9.50 -5.58
N VAL A 387 -17.41 -10.16 -5.55
CA VAL A 387 -16.04 -9.73 -5.94
C VAL A 387 -15.91 -8.31 -6.53
N ASN A 388 -15.10 -7.48 -5.86
CA ASN A 388 -14.65 -6.14 -6.27
C ASN A 388 -14.48 -6.02 -7.81
N PRO A 389 -15.14 -5.07 -8.52
CA PRO A 389 -14.98 -4.89 -9.96
C PRO A 389 -13.52 -4.69 -10.40
N TYR A 390 -12.73 -3.96 -9.61
CA TYR A 390 -11.29 -3.81 -9.82
C TYR A 390 -10.54 -5.14 -9.64
N GLN A 391 -10.81 -5.90 -8.58
CA GLN A 391 -10.17 -7.22 -8.40
C GLN A 391 -10.70 -8.25 -9.40
N SER A 392 -11.94 -8.14 -9.87
CA SER A 392 -12.57 -9.02 -10.85
C SER A 392 -12.02 -8.74 -12.24
N ALA A 393 -11.85 -7.48 -12.62
CA ALA A 393 -11.16 -7.09 -13.85
C ALA A 393 -9.69 -7.51 -13.81
N LEU A 394 -9.00 -7.30 -12.68
CA LEU A 394 -7.63 -7.80 -12.50
C LEU A 394 -7.60 -9.32 -12.60
N ALA A 395 -8.49 -10.01 -11.88
CA ALA A 395 -8.61 -11.47 -11.87
C ALA A 395 -8.94 -12.02 -13.25
N LYS A 396 -9.84 -11.40 -14.03
CA LYS A 396 -10.21 -11.81 -15.40
C LYS A 396 -9.07 -11.55 -16.39
N ALA A 397 -8.42 -10.40 -16.30
CA ALA A 397 -7.22 -10.10 -17.06
C ALA A 397 -6.07 -11.07 -16.75
N THR A 398 -6.02 -11.59 -15.51
CA THR A 398 -5.12 -12.66 -15.12
C THR A 398 -5.66 -14.07 -15.37
N ALA A 399 -6.97 -14.29 -15.53
CA ALA A 399 -7.60 -15.60 -15.65
C ALA A 399 -7.45 -16.24 -17.05
N GLY A 400 -7.07 -15.43 -18.05
CA GLY A 400 -6.58 -15.91 -19.34
C GLY A 400 -5.06 -16.12 -19.37
N ARG A 401 -4.36 -15.79 -18.28
CA ARG A 401 -2.97 -16.15 -18.05
C ARG A 401 -3.00 -17.39 -17.13
N PRO A 402 -2.15 -18.41 -17.36
CA PRO A 402 -2.04 -19.51 -16.41
C PRO A 402 -1.81 -18.94 -15.00
N ASP A 403 -2.25 -19.61 -13.93
CA ASP A 403 -1.96 -19.20 -12.54
C ASP A 403 -0.48 -18.81 -12.44
N LEU A 404 -0.23 -17.50 -12.46
CA LEU A 404 1.11 -17.00 -12.66
C LEU A 404 1.78 -17.15 -11.32
N SER A 405 2.82 -17.97 -11.29
CA SER A 405 3.69 -18.08 -10.12
C SER A 405 4.02 -16.67 -9.62
N GLN A 406 4.20 -16.53 -8.30
CA GLN A 406 4.55 -15.23 -7.72
C GLN A 406 5.79 -14.61 -8.39
N GLY A 407 6.71 -15.44 -8.90
CA GLY A 407 7.83 -15.00 -9.73
C GLY A 407 7.41 -14.36 -11.05
N MET A 408 6.42 -14.91 -11.75
CA MET A 408 5.96 -14.34 -13.02
C MET A 408 5.17 -13.04 -12.81
N GLN A 409 4.48 -12.88 -11.67
CA GLN A 409 3.88 -11.60 -11.29
C GLN A 409 4.96 -10.53 -11.07
N LEU A 410 6.03 -10.88 -10.35
CA LEU A 410 7.20 -9.99 -10.18
C LEU A 410 7.85 -9.66 -11.53
N TYR A 411 7.97 -10.65 -12.43
CA TYR A 411 8.55 -10.43 -13.76
C TYR A 411 7.71 -9.43 -14.59
N LEU A 412 6.39 -9.59 -14.56
CA LEU A 412 5.48 -8.68 -15.25
C LEU A 412 5.58 -7.25 -14.71
N LEU A 413 5.78 -7.09 -13.40
CA LEU A 413 5.92 -5.79 -12.76
C LEU A 413 7.28 -5.13 -13.07
N HIS A 414 8.38 -5.88 -12.93
CA HIS A 414 9.73 -5.29 -12.93
C HIS A 414 10.51 -5.46 -14.24
N CYS A 415 10.16 -6.43 -15.08
CA CYS A 415 10.98 -6.83 -16.23
C CYS A 415 10.28 -6.68 -17.58
N SER A 416 8.97 -6.91 -17.64
CA SER A 416 8.20 -6.97 -18.91
C SER A 416 8.28 -5.69 -19.74
N ALA A 417 8.39 -4.52 -19.11
CA ALA A 417 8.46 -3.24 -19.81
C ALA A 417 9.64 -3.23 -20.80
N CYS A 418 10.77 -3.84 -20.44
CA CYS A 418 11.95 -3.97 -21.28
C CYS A 418 11.98 -5.31 -22.02
N HIS A 419 11.73 -6.43 -21.32
CA HIS A 419 11.94 -7.78 -21.85
C HIS A 419 10.70 -8.41 -22.52
N ALA A 420 9.57 -7.71 -22.57
CA ALA A 420 8.23 -8.21 -22.95
C ALA A 420 7.68 -9.27 -21.99
N ASP A 421 6.36 -9.47 -22.00
CA ASP A 421 5.69 -10.52 -21.21
C ASP A 421 6.23 -11.92 -21.57
N THR A 422 6.67 -12.12 -22.81
CA THR A 422 7.23 -13.37 -23.33
C THR A 422 8.70 -13.58 -22.96
N GLY A 423 9.46 -12.52 -22.68
CA GLY A 423 10.92 -12.57 -22.48
C GLY A 423 11.76 -12.35 -23.74
N ASP A 424 11.15 -12.12 -24.91
CA ASP A 424 11.85 -12.01 -26.19
C ASP A 424 12.61 -10.68 -26.42
N GLY A 425 12.59 -9.77 -25.44
CA GLY A 425 13.30 -8.50 -25.50
C GLY A 425 12.58 -7.42 -26.32
N THR A 426 11.30 -7.62 -26.66
CA THR A 426 10.50 -6.67 -27.46
C THR A 426 9.57 -5.77 -26.63
N GLY A 427 9.84 -5.61 -25.33
CA GLY A 427 9.00 -4.85 -24.42
C GLY A 427 8.76 -3.39 -24.87
N ARG A 428 7.71 -2.76 -24.35
CA ARG A 428 7.29 -1.39 -24.74
C ARG A 428 8.40 -0.33 -24.62
N ALA A 429 9.32 -0.52 -23.68
CA ALA A 429 10.48 0.34 -23.46
C ALA A 429 11.70 -0.04 -24.31
N ALA A 430 11.73 -1.21 -24.96
CA ALA A 430 12.88 -1.77 -25.66
C ALA A 430 13.48 -0.84 -26.74
N ARG A 431 12.64 0.02 -27.34
CA ARG A 431 13.07 1.02 -28.34
C ARG A 431 13.75 2.27 -27.74
N PHE A 432 13.61 2.50 -26.43
CA PHE A 432 14.12 3.69 -25.73
C PHE A 432 15.29 3.39 -24.77
N VAL A 433 15.62 2.13 -24.59
CA VAL A 433 16.71 1.67 -23.74
C VAL A 433 17.90 1.22 -24.57
N PHE A 434 19.09 1.37 -23.99
CA PHE A 434 20.32 1.03 -24.68
C PHE A 434 21.35 0.33 -23.75
N PRO A 435 21.95 -0.79 -24.18
CA PRO A 435 21.66 -1.59 -25.38
C PRO A 435 20.22 -2.13 -25.38
N ARG A 436 19.77 -2.68 -26.52
CA ARG A 436 18.46 -3.36 -26.57
C ARG A 436 18.39 -4.49 -25.53
N PRO A 437 17.22 -4.71 -24.91
CA PRO A 437 17.02 -5.80 -23.97
C PRO A 437 17.35 -7.16 -24.62
N ARG A 438 17.87 -8.08 -23.80
CA ARG A 438 18.18 -9.44 -24.24
C ARG A 438 16.89 -10.21 -24.46
N ASP A 439 16.86 -10.99 -25.53
CA ASP A 439 15.90 -12.08 -25.70
C ASP A 439 16.30 -13.22 -24.76
N LEU A 440 15.55 -13.38 -23.67
CA LEU A 440 15.81 -14.34 -22.59
C LEU A 440 15.58 -15.79 -23.03
N LEU A 441 14.84 -16.02 -24.12
CA LEU A 441 14.60 -17.35 -24.66
C LEU A 441 15.76 -17.76 -25.57
N ALA A 442 16.08 -16.92 -26.55
CA ALA A 442 16.95 -17.33 -27.65
C ALA A 442 18.42 -16.96 -27.46
N GLU A 443 18.72 -15.80 -26.88
CA GLU A 443 20.11 -15.33 -26.78
C GLU A 443 20.84 -15.96 -25.58
N PRO A 444 22.15 -16.26 -25.71
CA PRO A 444 22.93 -16.80 -24.60
C PRO A 444 23.11 -15.77 -23.48
N ALA A 445 23.29 -16.23 -22.25
CA ALA A 445 23.64 -15.35 -21.14
C ALA A 445 25.05 -14.76 -21.35
N ARG A 446 25.19 -13.45 -21.15
CA ARG A 446 26.47 -12.75 -21.35
C ARG A 446 27.37 -12.75 -20.11
N LEU A 447 26.76 -12.87 -18.94
CA LEU A 447 27.43 -12.88 -17.64
C LEU A 447 27.24 -14.27 -17.05
N ILE A 448 28.31 -15.05 -17.10
CA ILE A 448 28.34 -16.48 -16.77
C ILE A 448 29.56 -16.80 -15.91
N SER A 449 29.47 -17.76 -15.01
CA SER A 449 30.61 -18.23 -14.22
C SER A 449 31.13 -19.61 -14.64
N GLY A 450 30.41 -20.35 -15.50
CA GLY A 450 30.80 -21.67 -16.00
C GLY A 450 31.22 -21.68 -17.49
N PRO A 451 32.05 -22.66 -17.92
CA PRO A 451 32.61 -22.71 -19.28
C PRO A 451 31.63 -23.10 -20.39
N ASN A 452 30.53 -23.81 -20.10
CA ASN A 452 29.57 -24.24 -21.12
C ASN A 452 28.60 -23.14 -21.61
N GLY A 453 28.72 -21.91 -21.10
CA GLY A 453 27.90 -20.78 -21.57
C GLY A 453 26.53 -20.66 -20.91
N ASN A 454 26.15 -21.60 -20.04
CA ASN A 454 24.90 -21.54 -19.30
C ASN A 454 25.07 -20.73 -18.00
N PRO A 455 24.14 -19.83 -17.68
CA PRO A 455 24.21 -19.07 -16.44
C PRO A 455 23.84 -19.96 -15.25
N THR A 456 24.57 -19.81 -14.16
CA THR A 456 24.14 -20.33 -12.86
C THR A 456 23.04 -19.46 -12.28
N ARG A 457 22.34 -19.99 -11.26
CA ARG A 457 21.39 -19.19 -10.46
C ARG A 457 22.04 -17.92 -9.90
N ALA A 458 23.26 -18.04 -9.38
CA ALA A 458 24.02 -16.92 -8.82
C ALA A 458 24.37 -15.86 -9.88
N ASP A 459 24.64 -16.26 -11.12
CA ASP A 459 24.89 -15.33 -12.23
C ASP A 459 23.64 -14.49 -12.50
N VAL A 460 22.46 -15.12 -12.63
CA VAL A 460 21.19 -14.41 -12.87
C VAL A 460 20.82 -13.52 -11.69
N GLN A 461 20.99 -14.03 -10.46
CA GLN A 461 20.72 -13.27 -9.23
C GLN A 461 21.58 -12.00 -9.16
N SER A 462 22.86 -12.10 -9.51
CA SER A 462 23.78 -10.96 -9.52
C SER A 462 23.36 -9.91 -10.56
N VAL A 463 22.91 -10.33 -11.74
CA VAL A 463 22.40 -9.42 -12.78
C VAL A 463 21.13 -8.70 -12.34
N ILE A 464 20.21 -9.37 -11.66
CA ILE A 464 18.97 -8.75 -11.17
C ILE A 464 19.29 -7.76 -10.04
N ARG A 465 20.14 -8.16 -9.08
CA ARG A 465 20.53 -7.32 -7.93
C ARG A 465 21.29 -6.07 -8.34
N LEU A 466 22.30 -6.23 -9.20
CA LEU A 466 23.23 -5.15 -9.53
C LEU A 466 22.88 -4.43 -10.83
N GLY A 467 21.87 -4.90 -11.55
CA GLY A 467 21.64 -4.51 -12.93
C GLY A 467 22.85 -4.88 -13.81
N ILE A 468 22.98 -4.16 -14.93
CA ILE A 468 24.17 -4.23 -15.78
C ILE A 468 24.77 -2.83 -15.87
N PRO A 469 25.93 -2.59 -15.22
CA PRO A 469 26.54 -1.26 -15.18
C PRO A 469 26.73 -0.60 -16.54
N GLY A 470 26.34 0.67 -16.64
CA GLY A 470 26.40 1.47 -17.87
C GLY A 470 25.41 1.02 -18.96
N THR A 471 24.33 0.33 -18.58
CA THR A 471 23.17 0.04 -19.44
C THR A 471 21.90 0.63 -18.82
N SER A 472 20.76 0.45 -19.50
CA SER A 472 19.44 0.76 -18.92
C SER A 472 18.90 -0.32 -17.98
N MET A 473 19.58 -1.45 -17.80
CA MET A 473 19.21 -2.45 -16.80
C MET A 473 19.77 -2.02 -15.45
N THR A 474 18.95 -1.39 -14.62
CA THR A 474 19.32 -0.88 -13.30
C THR A 474 19.24 -1.97 -12.22
N PRO A 475 19.94 -1.79 -11.08
CA PRO A 475 19.71 -2.56 -9.87
C PRO A 475 18.23 -2.58 -9.47
N MET A 476 17.76 -3.69 -8.90
CA MET A 476 16.44 -3.83 -8.28
C MET A 476 16.59 -3.81 -6.76
N GLU A 477 16.89 -2.63 -6.20
CA GLU A 477 17.26 -2.46 -4.78
C GLU A 477 16.07 -2.65 -3.83
N GLU A 478 14.84 -2.51 -4.33
CA GLU A 478 13.62 -2.57 -3.54
C GLU A 478 13.12 -4.00 -3.30
N LEU A 479 13.68 -5.00 -3.99
CA LEU A 479 13.24 -6.39 -3.92
C LEU A 479 13.98 -7.18 -2.83
N THR A 480 13.23 -8.03 -2.12
CA THR A 480 13.80 -8.97 -1.15
C THR A 480 14.53 -10.13 -1.85
N ASP A 481 15.43 -10.79 -1.13
CA ASP A 481 16.16 -11.96 -1.64
C ASP A 481 15.23 -13.05 -2.17
N GLN A 482 14.11 -13.29 -1.48
CA GLN A 482 13.12 -14.28 -1.89
C GLN A 482 12.39 -13.89 -3.18
N GLU A 483 12.12 -12.60 -3.39
CA GLU A 483 11.50 -12.11 -4.63
C GLU A 483 12.48 -12.19 -5.80
N ILE A 484 13.76 -11.89 -5.56
CA ILE A 484 14.81 -12.05 -6.56
C ILE A 484 14.97 -13.53 -6.94
N ASP A 485 14.98 -14.45 -5.98
CA ASP A 485 15.07 -15.89 -6.28
C ASP A 485 13.90 -16.38 -7.15
N ARG A 486 12.69 -15.86 -6.90
CA ARG A 486 11.53 -16.15 -7.75
C ARG A 486 11.65 -15.57 -9.16
N LEU A 487 12.26 -14.38 -9.32
CA LEU A 487 12.57 -13.84 -10.65
C LEU A 487 13.63 -14.67 -11.37
N VAL A 488 14.64 -15.14 -10.65
CA VAL A 488 15.67 -16.05 -11.18
C VAL A 488 15.02 -17.32 -11.74
N ASP A 489 14.07 -17.91 -11.02
CA ASP A 489 13.30 -19.07 -11.51
C ASP A 489 12.63 -18.79 -12.85
N VAL A 490 11.95 -17.64 -12.99
CA VAL A 490 11.27 -17.26 -14.24
C VAL A 490 12.25 -17.09 -15.39
N VAL A 491 13.37 -16.38 -15.17
CA VAL A 491 14.36 -16.13 -16.23
C VAL A 491 15.01 -17.44 -16.69
N LEU A 492 15.32 -18.35 -15.76
CA LEU A 492 15.86 -19.67 -16.10
C LEU A 492 14.84 -20.55 -16.81
N GLN A 493 13.56 -20.49 -16.41
CA GLN A 493 12.48 -21.19 -17.11
C GLN A 493 12.32 -20.67 -18.54
N MET A 494 12.31 -19.36 -18.77
CA MET A 494 12.25 -18.78 -20.12
C MET A 494 13.39 -19.26 -21.00
N ARG A 495 14.59 -19.43 -20.43
CA ARG A 495 15.74 -19.98 -21.14
C ARG A 495 15.52 -21.45 -21.52
N GLN A 496 15.00 -22.27 -20.60
CA GLN A 496 14.65 -23.66 -20.87
C GLN A 496 13.58 -23.77 -21.96
N ASP A 497 12.54 -22.93 -21.90
CA ASP A 497 11.47 -22.87 -22.90
C ASP A 497 12.03 -22.47 -24.27
N GLY A 498 12.97 -21.52 -24.31
CA GLY A 498 13.68 -21.14 -25.53
C GLY A 498 14.46 -22.29 -26.16
N ILE A 499 15.23 -23.03 -25.35
CA ILE A 499 15.96 -24.22 -25.79
C ILE A 499 15.00 -25.29 -26.32
N ARG A 500 13.89 -25.52 -25.60
CA ARG A 500 12.84 -26.46 -25.99
C ARG A 500 12.26 -26.10 -27.36
N ASN A 501 11.89 -24.84 -27.54
CA ASN A 501 11.29 -24.34 -28.77
C ASN A 501 12.26 -24.47 -29.96
N GLN A 502 13.54 -24.16 -29.77
CA GLN A 502 14.56 -24.33 -30.80
C GLN A 502 14.76 -25.79 -31.19
N TYR A 503 14.80 -26.69 -30.21
CA TYR A 503 14.97 -28.12 -30.46
C TYR A 503 13.75 -28.73 -31.17
N LEU A 504 12.54 -28.38 -30.72
CA LEU A 504 11.29 -28.79 -31.38
C LEU A 504 11.19 -28.26 -32.82
N ALA A 505 11.65 -27.03 -33.07
CA ALA A 505 11.68 -26.47 -34.43
C ALA A 505 12.62 -27.27 -35.35
N MET A 506 13.81 -27.63 -34.86
CA MET A 506 14.78 -28.45 -35.58
C MET A 506 14.21 -29.84 -35.91
N LEU A 507 13.64 -30.55 -34.93
CA LEU A 507 13.02 -31.87 -35.17
C LEU A 507 11.89 -31.81 -36.22
N ARG A 508 11.07 -30.76 -36.17
CA ARG A 508 9.99 -30.54 -37.16
C ARG A 508 10.52 -30.26 -38.56
N GLU A 509 11.62 -29.53 -38.67
CA GLU A 509 12.28 -29.23 -39.95
C GLU A 509 12.89 -30.49 -40.58
N ASP A 510 13.51 -31.33 -39.75
CA ASP A 510 14.13 -32.59 -40.18
C ASP A 510 13.11 -33.74 -40.39
N GLY A 511 11.84 -33.53 -40.00
CA GLY A 511 10.79 -34.54 -40.11
C GLY A 511 10.92 -35.69 -39.11
N GLU A 512 11.70 -35.50 -38.05
CA GLU A 512 11.95 -36.47 -36.99
C GLU A 512 10.74 -36.57 -36.04
N PRO A 513 10.44 -37.76 -35.48
CA PRO A 513 9.39 -37.93 -34.49
C PRO A 513 9.72 -37.16 -33.20
N ILE A 514 8.69 -36.59 -32.57
CA ILE A 514 8.84 -35.84 -31.31
C ILE A 514 8.49 -36.78 -30.15
N ASP A 515 9.50 -37.09 -29.34
CA ASP A 515 9.35 -37.72 -28.03
C ASP A 515 9.59 -36.67 -26.93
N ASP A 516 8.58 -36.45 -26.07
CA ASP A 516 8.66 -35.46 -24.99
C ASP A 516 9.76 -35.78 -23.98
N ALA A 517 10.07 -37.07 -23.74
CA ALA A 517 11.13 -37.47 -22.82
C ALA A 517 12.52 -37.11 -23.36
N ASP A 518 12.74 -37.31 -24.65
CA ASP A 518 13.99 -36.94 -25.33
C ASP A 518 14.15 -35.41 -25.37
N VAL A 519 13.05 -34.69 -25.63
CA VAL A 519 13.03 -33.23 -25.58
C VAL A 519 13.39 -32.71 -24.18
N ASP A 520 12.78 -33.28 -23.13
CA ASP A 520 13.08 -32.90 -21.74
C ASP A 520 14.53 -33.20 -21.36
N GLU A 521 15.07 -34.34 -21.79
CA GLU A 521 16.48 -34.68 -21.58
C GLU A 521 17.41 -33.69 -22.28
N VAL A 522 17.15 -33.35 -23.55
CA VAL A 522 17.96 -32.37 -24.29
C VAL A 522 17.87 -30.98 -23.66
N VAL A 523 16.68 -30.54 -23.24
CA VAL A 523 16.49 -29.27 -22.54
C VAL A 523 17.28 -29.26 -21.24
N ARG A 524 17.22 -30.33 -20.43
CA ARG A 524 17.98 -30.46 -19.19
C ARG A 524 19.48 -30.39 -19.45
N ILE A 525 20.01 -31.16 -20.41
CA ILE A 525 21.44 -31.17 -20.75
C ILE A 525 21.88 -29.78 -21.22
N ARG A 526 21.12 -29.14 -22.11
CA ARG A 526 21.49 -27.85 -22.72
C ARG A 526 21.28 -26.65 -21.81
N SER A 527 20.50 -26.76 -20.73
CA SER A 527 20.26 -25.66 -19.78
C SER A 527 21.03 -25.79 -18.46
N THR A 528 21.58 -26.97 -18.17
CA THR A 528 22.35 -27.17 -16.93
C THR A 528 23.71 -26.47 -17.03
N PRO A 529 24.05 -25.58 -16.07
CA PRO A 529 25.36 -24.95 -16.04
C PRO A 529 26.43 -25.90 -15.52
N ASP A 530 27.64 -25.76 -16.06
CA ASP A 530 28.83 -26.39 -15.49
C ASP A 530 29.16 -25.75 -14.14
N ALA A 531 29.99 -26.45 -13.34
CA ALA A 531 30.50 -25.89 -12.10
C ALA A 531 31.18 -24.52 -12.36
N PRO A 532 30.90 -23.50 -11.52
CA PRO A 532 31.59 -22.21 -11.62
C PRO A 532 33.10 -22.39 -11.64
N LEU A 533 33.77 -21.64 -12.51
CA LEU A 533 35.22 -21.59 -12.54
C LEU A 533 35.72 -21.03 -11.20
N ALA A 534 36.63 -21.76 -10.55
CA ALA A 534 37.32 -21.25 -9.38
C ALA A 534 38.18 -20.04 -9.79
N VAL A 535 37.90 -18.89 -9.20
CA VAL A 535 38.68 -17.67 -9.46
C VAL A 535 39.80 -17.60 -8.43
N PRO A 536 41.08 -17.51 -8.85
CA PRO A 536 42.21 -17.40 -7.92
C PRO A 536 42.14 -16.08 -7.14
N ASP A 537 42.92 -15.99 -6.06
CA ASP A 537 43.08 -14.73 -5.34
C ASP A 537 43.88 -13.73 -6.20
N ILE A 538 43.24 -12.62 -6.57
CA ILE A 538 43.81 -11.60 -7.44
C ILE A 538 44.31 -10.45 -6.58
N ALA A 539 45.59 -10.50 -6.21
CA ALA A 539 46.24 -9.45 -5.44
C ALA A 539 46.28 -8.10 -6.18
N ALA A 540 46.56 -7.02 -5.44
CA ALA A 540 46.77 -5.70 -6.03
C ALA A 540 47.93 -5.72 -7.03
N PRO A 541 47.83 -4.95 -8.14
CA PRO A 541 48.87 -4.90 -9.16
C PRO A 541 50.19 -4.34 -8.60
N ASN A 542 51.30 -4.80 -9.18
CA ASN A 542 52.63 -4.20 -8.99
C ASN A 542 53.21 -3.79 -10.36
N PRO A 543 54.30 -2.99 -10.41
CA PRO A 543 54.83 -2.51 -11.69
C PRO A 543 55.21 -3.61 -12.69
N ALA A 544 55.71 -4.76 -12.20
CA ALA A 544 56.07 -5.89 -13.07
C ALA A 544 54.83 -6.59 -13.62
N SER A 545 53.80 -6.81 -12.79
CA SER A 545 52.55 -7.44 -13.23
C SER A 545 51.77 -6.57 -14.21
N LEU A 546 51.80 -5.23 -14.04
CA LEU A 546 51.22 -4.29 -15.00
C LEU A 546 51.96 -4.26 -16.33
N ALA A 547 53.29 -4.32 -16.32
CA ALA A 547 54.09 -4.38 -17.54
C ALA A 547 53.81 -5.68 -18.33
N ALA A 548 53.78 -6.82 -17.64
CA ALA A 548 53.44 -8.11 -18.24
C ALA A 548 51.99 -8.14 -18.75
N GLY A 549 51.02 -7.65 -17.98
CA GLY A 549 49.63 -7.54 -18.37
C GLY A 549 49.42 -6.65 -19.60
N LYS A 550 50.17 -5.55 -19.72
CA LYS A 550 50.16 -4.68 -20.91
C LYS A 550 50.66 -5.40 -22.15
N GLU A 551 51.74 -6.18 -22.02
CA GLU A 551 52.27 -6.96 -23.14
C GLU A 551 51.27 -8.04 -23.58
N LEU A 552 50.67 -8.75 -22.62
CA LEU A 552 49.62 -9.73 -22.86
C LEU A 552 48.40 -9.12 -23.56
N PHE A 553 47.98 -7.91 -23.19
CA PHE A 553 46.87 -7.20 -23.84
C PHE A 553 47.11 -7.00 -25.35
N VAL A 554 48.37 -6.82 -25.77
CA VAL A 554 48.74 -6.74 -27.19
C VAL A 554 48.85 -8.13 -27.81
N GLN A 555 49.55 -9.08 -27.15
CA GLN A 555 49.75 -10.45 -27.63
C GLN A 555 48.42 -11.20 -27.84
N GLN A 556 47.44 -10.97 -26.97
CA GLN A 556 46.09 -11.54 -27.05
C GLN A 556 45.16 -10.74 -27.98
N SER A 557 45.69 -9.77 -28.72
CA SER A 557 44.95 -8.92 -29.66
C SER A 557 43.78 -8.14 -29.06
N CYS A 558 43.76 -7.91 -27.74
CA CYS A 558 42.71 -7.12 -27.08
C CYS A 558 42.67 -5.67 -27.60
N HIS A 559 43.85 -5.10 -27.90
CA HIS A 559 44.01 -3.77 -28.48
C HIS A 559 43.30 -3.58 -29.84
N SER A 560 43.08 -4.65 -30.61
CA SER A 560 42.40 -4.56 -31.91
C SER A 560 40.94 -4.07 -31.81
N CYS A 561 40.32 -4.25 -30.65
CA CYS A 561 38.98 -3.78 -30.34
C CYS A 561 39.00 -2.66 -29.29
N HIS A 562 39.75 -2.84 -28.20
CA HIS A 562 39.77 -1.89 -27.09
C HIS A 562 40.76 -0.72 -27.29
N GLY A 563 41.50 -0.68 -28.39
CA GLY A 563 42.56 0.30 -28.65
C GLY A 563 43.78 0.12 -27.75
N GLU A 564 44.91 0.72 -28.12
CA GLU A 564 46.16 0.62 -27.33
C GLU A 564 46.04 1.24 -25.92
N THR A 565 45.14 2.21 -25.76
CA THR A 565 44.90 2.94 -24.51
C THR A 565 43.74 2.36 -23.70
N GLY A 566 43.02 1.37 -24.21
CA GLY A 566 41.82 0.79 -23.58
C GLY A 566 40.54 1.61 -23.73
N THR A 567 40.53 2.73 -24.47
CA THR A 567 39.31 3.56 -24.64
C THR A 567 38.32 3.00 -25.67
N GLY A 568 38.73 2.03 -26.47
CA GLY A 568 37.86 1.39 -27.46
C GLY A 568 37.44 2.33 -28.58
N ASP A 569 38.26 3.32 -28.97
CA ASP A 569 37.97 4.30 -30.03
C ASP A 569 38.15 3.79 -31.47
N GLU A 570 38.35 2.49 -31.63
CA GLU A 570 38.53 1.83 -32.93
C GLU A 570 37.28 1.93 -33.81
N THR A 571 37.48 2.03 -35.13
CA THR A 571 36.42 2.18 -36.14
C THR A 571 35.86 0.85 -36.65
N THR A 572 36.43 -0.28 -36.20
CA THR A 572 36.03 -1.62 -36.59
C THR A 572 34.57 -1.89 -36.19
N PRO A 573 33.66 -2.14 -37.15
CA PRO A 573 32.28 -2.48 -36.84
C PRO A 573 32.21 -3.85 -36.17
N LEU A 574 31.54 -3.91 -35.02
CA LEU A 574 31.35 -5.12 -34.23
C LEU A 574 29.85 -5.43 -34.14
N PHE A 575 29.49 -6.70 -34.28
CA PHE A 575 28.10 -7.14 -34.23
C PHE A 575 27.95 -8.32 -33.27
N ASP A 576 26.86 -8.33 -32.51
CA ASP A 576 26.52 -9.49 -31.70
C ASP A 576 25.96 -10.63 -32.57
N SER A 577 25.71 -11.80 -31.96
CA SER A 577 25.22 -12.98 -32.70
C SER A 577 23.84 -12.81 -33.34
N ARG A 578 23.13 -11.70 -33.06
CA ARG A 578 21.84 -11.33 -33.67
C ARG A 578 22.03 -10.26 -34.76
N GLY A 579 23.27 -9.92 -35.13
CA GLY A 579 23.59 -8.88 -36.10
C GLY A 579 23.34 -7.46 -35.58
N ARG A 580 23.15 -7.27 -34.27
CA ARG A 580 22.96 -5.94 -33.68
C ARG A 580 24.32 -5.28 -33.46
N PRO A 581 24.47 -3.97 -33.72
CA PRO A 581 25.71 -3.27 -33.42
C PRO A 581 26.11 -3.44 -31.96
N SER A 582 27.36 -3.86 -31.77
CA SER A 582 28.03 -3.99 -30.47
C SER A 582 29.28 -3.12 -30.49
N PHE A 583 29.81 -2.77 -29.33
CA PHE A 583 30.98 -1.91 -29.21
C PHE A 583 31.84 -2.37 -28.02
N PRO A 584 33.18 -2.25 -28.15
CA PRO A 584 34.09 -2.56 -27.06
C PRO A 584 33.85 -1.55 -25.93
N ARG A 585 34.06 -2.00 -24.69
CA ARG A 585 33.93 -1.14 -23.52
C ARG A 585 35.13 -0.19 -23.43
N ASP A 586 34.90 1.08 -23.10
CA ASP A 586 35.97 1.98 -22.65
C ASP A 586 36.42 1.51 -21.25
N LEU A 587 37.56 0.82 -21.20
CA LEU A 587 38.13 0.25 -19.98
C LEU A 587 38.64 1.34 -19.02
N VAL A 588 38.83 2.57 -19.51
CA VAL A 588 39.29 3.71 -18.73
C VAL A 588 38.12 4.36 -18.00
N ARG A 589 37.07 4.74 -18.74
CA ARG A 589 36.03 5.63 -18.22
C ARG A 589 34.70 4.96 -17.90
N ASP A 590 34.41 3.78 -18.45
CA ASP A 590 33.15 3.11 -18.16
C ASP A 590 33.26 2.12 -16.98
N LEU A 591 32.11 1.69 -16.48
CA LEU A 591 31.99 0.60 -15.49
C LEU A 591 32.13 -0.76 -16.21
N PHE A 592 32.66 -1.81 -15.60
CA PHE A 592 32.71 -3.13 -16.23
C PHE A 592 31.35 -3.85 -16.17
N LYS A 593 31.02 -4.62 -17.22
CA LYS A 593 29.80 -5.43 -17.25
C LYS A 593 30.03 -6.68 -16.39
N GLY A 594 29.26 -6.81 -15.30
CA GLY A 594 29.38 -7.90 -14.33
C GLY A 594 29.93 -7.48 -12.97
N GLY A 595 30.57 -6.29 -12.88
CA GLY A 595 31.18 -5.79 -11.64
C GLY A 595 32.57 -5.19 -11.92
N ASN A 596 33.01 -4.22 -11.10
CA ASN A 596 34.34 -3.60 -11.21
C ASN A 596 35.40 -4.26 -10.32
N ASP A 597 35.04 -5.36 -9.67
CA ASP A 597 35.98 -6.18 -8.89
C ASP A 597 36.79 -7.11 -9.80
N ALA A 598 37.91 -7.61 -9.26
CA ALA A 598 38.84 -8.43 -10.03
C ALA A 598 38.24 -9.77 -10.46
N GLN A 599 37.37 -10.36 -9.65
CA GLN A 599 36.73 -11.64 -9.97
C GLN A 599 35.81 -11.50 -11.19
N SER A 600 35.00 -10.44 -11.22
CA SER A 600 34.11 -10.14 -12.34
C SER A 600 34.86 -9.93 -13.65
N VAL A 601 35.94 -9.14 -13.62
CA VAL A 601 36.77 -8.87 -14.81
C VAL A 601 37.52 -10.12 -15.26
N TYR A 602 38.05 -10.92 -14.34
CA TYR A 602 38.69 -12.20 -14.63
C TYR A 602 37.75 -13.13 -15.39
N LEU A 603 36.51 -13.30 -14.90
CA LEU A 603 35.50 -14.14 -15.57
C LEU A 603 35.15 -13.64 -16.98
N ARG A 604 35.12 -12.32 -17.22
CA ARG A 604 34.87 -11.76 -18.56
C ARG A 604 36.02 -12.02 -19.53
N ILE A 605 37.25 -12.13 -19.04
CA ILE A 605 38.42 -12.40 -19.87
C ILE A 605 38.50 -13.89 -20.19
N VAL A 606 38.43 -14.76 -19.18
CA VAL A 606 38.62 -16.20 -19.39
C VAL A 606 37.43 -16.86 -20.08
N LEU A 607 36.18 -16.51 -19.71
CA LEU A 607 34.96 -17.09 -20.31
C LEU A 607 34.39 -16.24 -21.45
N GLY A 608 34.92 -15.03 -21.65
CA GLY A 608 34.38 -14.09 -22.62
C GLY A 608 33.00 -13.55 -22.24
N MET A 609 32.27 -13.08 -23.25
CA MET A 609 30.86 -12.70 -23.13
C MET A 609 30.06 -13.35 -24.27
N PRO A 610 29.40 -14.50 -24.04
CA PRO A 610 28.72 -15.25 -25.09
C PRO A 610 27.74 -14.42 -25.92
N GLY A 611 27.71 -14.69 -27.22
CA GLY A 611 26.89 -13.96 -28.18
C GLY A 611 27.36 -12.52 -28.42
N THR A 612 28.54 -12.12 -27.95
CA THR A 612 29.19 -10.86 -28.29
C THR A 612 30.54 -11.11 -28.98
N PRO A 613 31.15 -10.07 -29.59
CA PRO A 613 32.50 -10.17 -30.12
C PRO A 613 33.61 -10.30 -29.08
N HIS A 614 33.32 -10.32 -27.78
CA HIS A 614 34.35 -10.49 -26.74
C HIS A 614 34.60 -11.99 -26.50
N PRO A 615 35.69 -12.56 -27.04
CA PRO A 615 35.94 -14.00 -26.99
C PRO A 615 36.34 -14.45 -25.58
N ALA A 616 36.21 -15.76 -25.35
CA ALA A 616 36.82 -16.42 -24.22
C ALA A 616 38.33 -16.55 -24.44
N ASN A 617 39.14 -16.28 -23.41
CA ASN A 617 40.59 -16.48 -23.46
C ASN A 617 40.99 -17.67 -22.61
N VAL A 618 41.02 -18.85 -23.24
CA VAL A 618 41.41 -20.13 -22.62
C VAL A 618 42.84 -20.57 -22.99
N ALA A 619 43.55 -19.76 -23.79
CA ALA A 619 44.84 -20.14 -24.36
C ALA A 619 46.05 -19.74 -23.49
N ILE A 620 45.84 -18.86 -22.50
CA ILE A 620 46.87 -18.36 -21.59
C ILE A 620 46.71 -18.95 -20.19
N ASP A 621 47.81 -19.05 -19.46
CA ASP A 621 47.81 -19.64 -18.12
C ASP A 621 47.20 -18.71 -17.05
N GLU A 622 46.94 -19.23 -15.86
CA GLU A 622 46.31 -18.50 -14.75
C GLU A 622 47.10 -17.26 -14.33
N THR A 623 48.43 -17.33 -14.33
CA THR A 623 49.29 -16.18 -13.95
C THR A 623 49.16 -15.06 -14.97
N GLN A 624 49.14 -15.41 -16.25
CA GLN A 624 48.93 -14.46 -17.34
C GLN A 624 47.52 -13.84 -17.29
N LEU A 625 46.48 -14.63 -16.99
CA LEU A 625 45.12 -14.12 -16.81
C LEU A 625 45.04 -13.11 -15.66
N ILE A 626 45.65 -13.42 -14.51
CA ILE A 626 45.71 -12.51 -13.35
C ILE A 626 46.38 -11.18 -13.74
N GLN A 627 47.52 -11.23 -14.43
CA GLN A 627 48.25 -10.05 -14.87
C GLN A 627 47.43 -9.21 -15.88
N LEU A 628 46.73 -9.87 -16.80
CA LEU A 628 45.86 -9.19 -17.76
C LEU A 628 44.66 -8.54 -17.07
N THR A 629 44.01 -9.23 -16.12
CA THR A 629 42.93 -8.66 -15.29
C THR A 629 43.40 -7.44 -14.51
N GLN A 630 44.56 -7.54 -13.85
CA GLN A 630 45.18 -6.44 -13.12
C GLN A 630 45.45 -5.23 -14.02
N TYR A 631 45.98 -5.46 -15.21
CA TYR A 631 46.21 -4.39 -16.19
C TYR A 631 44.91 -3.72 -16.63
N CYS A 632 43.88 -4.50 -16.99
CA CYS A 632 42.58 -3.98 -17.39
C CYS A 632 41.93 -3.11 -16.28
N LEU A 633 42.03 -3.52 -15.02
CA LEU A 633 41.53 -2.73 -13.88
C LEU A 633 42.33 -1.43 -13.69
N ALA A 634 43.66 -1.49 -13.83
CA ALA A 634 44.55 -0.35 -13.63
C ALA A 634 44.40 0.75 -14.70
N LEU A 635 43.77 0.44 -15.85
CA LEU A 635 43.41 1.44 -16.85
C LEU A 635 42.29 2.38 -16.36
N GLY A 636 41.47 1.94 -15.41
CA GLY A 636 40.32 2.68 -14.89
C GLY A 636 40.69 4.03 -14.29
N ARG A 637 39.90 5.06 -14.59
CA ARG A 637 40.02 6.41 -14.02
C ARG A 637 38.69 6.92 -13.49
N GLU A 638 38.75 7.76 -12.46
CA GLU A 638 37.62 8.50 -11.92
C GLU A 638 37.58 9.95 -12.44
N PRO A 639 36.39 10.59 -12.54
CA PRO A 639 35.08 9.98 -12.34
C PRO A 639 34.68 9.09 -13.52
N LYS A 640 33.99 7.98 -13.23
CA LYS A 640 33.36 7.16 -14.27
C LYS A 640 32.32 7.95 -15.08
N ARG A 641 32.18 7.60 -16.36
CA ARG A 641 31.28 8.27 -17.29
C ARG A 641 29.82 7.82 -17.05
N ALA A 642 28.96 8.78 -16.74
CA ALA A 642 27.52 8.58 -16.67
C ALA A 642 26.86 9.10 -17.94
N LEU A 643 26.34 8.19 -18.78
CA LEU A 643 25.64 8.55 -20.02
C LEU A 643 24.13 8.44 -19.85
N THR A 644 23.38 9.33 -20.48
CA THR A 644 21.94 9.16 -20.70
C THR A 644 21.66 8.11 -21.78
N ASN A 645 20.44 7.60 -21.87
CA ASN A 645 20.06 6.68 -22.96
C ASN A 645 20.27 7.32 -24.34
N TYR A 646 20.00 8.62 -24.48
CA TYR A 646 20.28 9.36 -25.72
C TYR A 646 21.77 9.41 -26.04
N GLN A 647 22.63 9.76 -25.07
CA GLN A 647 24.08 9.79 -25.29
C GLN A 647 24.63 8.41 -25.64
N ARG A 648 24.16 7.35 -24.94
CA ARG A 648 24.51 5.97 -25.26
C ARG A 648 24.10 5.58 -26.70
N ALA A 649 22.89 5.91 -27.11
CA ALA A 649 22.40 5.64 -28.46
C ALA A 649 23.20 6.41 -29.52
N ILE A 650 23.52 7.68 -29.25
CA ILE A 650 24.33 8.53 -30.14
C ILE A 650 25.76 7.99 -30.28
N GLU A 651 26.40 7.58 -29.19
CA GLU A 651 27.73 6.97 -29.24
C GLU A 651 27.73 5.68 -30.05
N ALA A 652 26.69 4.86 -29.89
CA ALA A 652 26.52 3.66 -30.69
C ALA A 652 26.25 3.95 -32.18
N SER A 653 25.57 5.06 -32.50
CA SER A 653 25.28 5.47 -33.87
C SER A 653 26.40 6.26 -34.56
N ARG A 654 27.33 6.86 -33.79
CA ARG A 654 28.41 7.74 -34.29
C ARG A 654 29.49 6.99 -35.08
N ARG A 655 29.49 5.65 -35.08
CA ARG A 655 30.47 4.83 -35.79
C ARG A 655 29.76 4.13 -36.95
N PRO A 656 30.21 4.32 -38.20
CA PRO A 656 29.40 4.09 -39.38
C PRO A 656 28.92 2.64 -39.50
N VAL A 657 27.60 2.45 -39.46
CA VAL A 657 26.96 1.29 -40.08
C VAL A 657 26.97 1.59 -41.57
N MET A 658 27.92 0.99 -42.31
CA MET A 658 27.86 1.05 -43.77
C MET A 658 26.55 0.40 -44.23
N GLY A 659 25.87 1.08 -45.14
CA GLY A 659 24.60 0.66 -45.71
C GLY A 659 24.65 -0.75 -46.28
N LYS A 660 23.45 -1.34 -46.34
CA LYS A 660 23.11 -2.63 -46.96
C LYS A 660 23.96 -2.98 -48.18
#